data_AF-A0A9W7LBF8-F1
#
_entry.id   AF-A0A9W7LBF8-F1
#
_cell.length_a   1.000
_cell.length_b   1.000
_cell.length_c   1.000
_cell.angle_alpha   90.00
_cell.angle_beta   90.00
_cell.angle_gamma   90.00
#
_symmetry.space_group_name_H-M   'P 1'
#
loop_
_entity.id
_entity.type
_entity.pdbx_description
1 polymer ?
#
loop_
_entity_poly.entity_id
_entity_poly.type
_entity_poly.pdbx_seq_one_letter_code
_entity_poly.pdbx_strand_id
1 'polypeptide(L)'
;MSLQSLMSGGDNRGGGGGGVVEKGANLQYANEGVELLPTIKAFLMESRSRILQLPASDQGSIEIECRLGMLGQPFGNISRRLFSNYSKNMPDAGYVVNRLPGAAGRLGQAPNFIAGVARSHYELTAGKGVRDLSPLSASFGVTSRGGGEGGDGLDLLVETVIDETVYFGYDAHLSSQTQAPGVTPGRGGEDGGYGQSQARYVVSNSDKKARPRLEKKVRLLGCDVAIPASCYDLRLGMSSEIDFKDTVVPDAPPKEPSDTRWKRRRSYTRKDGRFGWVVDVTEVVASSGAGKATYEIEVELNREFTKKLVKTQEREELDKLVSSLSVQLLWIIENLAPVENDLEVADFLQRHPKQHAISRAKKMCGALRSFGDGSSYDTGAVYGNLDNQTTEVKSPACMPVNFQRHHFDMIKQGSHFVSEKTDGVRYLMIFTDNPAEVVLLDRKMQGWCVKDETNLAELCKAVQPGTILDGEVVINRKHKRPIFIIFDVMCSGTKALVKNKFEHRLQVLRNGGFLNDPEKKGDWLDVDLTGNKSKLPLVRKKFMSRGDVDKLMGKVFEEKGLRMYKNGSCHHHLTDGIIFQPNSSYTFSTDYNLLKWKYLDTATIDVEVEVDKGGNSHRFLVDAGDGARVDMTRYIQLPSQEKMRLEADRNVTKCKIAEVGFNPESGEWYYKLMRTDKTGSNHISTVMGTLLELAEGITSTELRLRMLGGDDTFGVNFQKLEGELLRVGRGGGLLGLEMGGGGGGSGESGGARKRARIE
;
A
#
# COMPACT_ATOMS: atom_id res chain seq x y z
N MET A 1 -7.42 27.34 -2.08
CA MET A 1 -7.08 28.63 -2.77
C MET A 1 -6.16 28.33 -3.95
N SER A 2 -6.40 28.87 -5.15
CA SER A 2 -5.55 28.57 -6.32
C SER A 2 -4.20 29.30 -6.24
N LEU A 3 -3.11 28.61 -6.64
CA LEU A 3 -1.73 29.13 -6.66
C LEU A 3 -1.61 30.49 -7.37
N GLN A 4 -2.51 30.77 -8.32
CA GLN A 4 -2.55 32.03 -9.09
C GLN A 4 -2.88 33.25 -8.22
N SER A 5 -3.71 33.15 -7.17
CA SER A 5 -4.09 34.33 -6.38
C SER A 5 -3.00 34.82 -5.42
N LEU A 6 -2.05 33.95 -5.07
CA LEU A 6 -0.92 34.27 -4.20
C LEU A 6 0.34 34.71 -4.98
N MET A 7 0.38 34.48 -6.29
CA MET A 7 1.51 34.85 -7.16
C MET A 7 1.38 36.26 -7.78
N SER A 8 0.22 36.91 -7.70
CA SER A 8 0.04 38.29 -8.16
C SER A 8 0.28 39.27 -7.00
N GLY A 9 1.52 39.73 -6.86
CA GLY A 9 1.82 40.88 -5.99
C GLY A 9 1.14 42.14 -6.55
N GLY A 10 0.29 42.78 -5.75
CA GLY A 10 -0.40 44.01 -6.16
C GLY A 10 -1.44 44.55 -5.18
N ASP A 11 -0.95 45.38 -4.26
CA ASP A 11 -1.60 46.52 -3.62
C ASP A 11 -2.64 46.39 -2.50
N ASN A 12 -2.49 47.35 -1.59
CA ASN A 12 -2.90 47.39 -0.20
C ASN A 12 -4.22 48.16 -0.01
N ARG A 13 -5.02 47.80 1.01
CA ARG A 13 -5.78 48.75 1.85
C ARG A 13 -6.43 48.07 3.07
N GLY A 14 -5.77 48.24 4.22
CA GLY A 14 -6.36 48.90 5.38
C GLY A 14 -6.99 48.04 6.48
N GLY A 15 -6.40 48.09 7.68
CA GLY A 15 -7.18 48.25 8.91
C GLY A 15 -6.71 47.46 10.15
N GLY A 16 -6.16 48.18 11.13
CA GLY A 16 -6.40 47.93 12.56
C GLY A 16 -5.34 47.14 13.32
N GLY A 17 -4.56 47.84 14.15
CA GLY A 17 -3.48 47.31 14.96
C GLY A 17 -3.90 46.72 16.31
N GLY A 18 -2.91 46.16 17.00
CA GLY A 18 -3.00 45.63 18.36
C GLY A 18 -1.74 44.85 18.71
N GLY A 19 -0.73 45.55 19.24
CA GLY A 19 0.54 44.94 19.63
C GLY A 19 0.42 44.07 20.87
N VAL A 20 1.07 42.91 20.86
CA VAL A 20 1.44 42.16 22.06
C VAL A 20 2.89 41.72 21.91
N VAL A 21 3.71 42.21 22.83
CA VAL A 21 5.07 41.76 23.08
C VAL A 21 4.98 40.50 23.92
N GLU A 22 5.46 39.36 23.42
CA GLU A 22 5.65 38.18 24.26
C GLU A 22 7.11 37.71 24.24
N LYS A 23 7.65 37.67 25.46
CA LYS A 23 8.95 37.13 25.84
C LYS A 23 8.98 35.62 25.63
N GLY A 24 10.18 35.10 25.38
CA GLY A 24 10.44 33.69 25.10
C GLY A 24 9.70 32.72 26.02
N ALA A 25 8.81 31.94 25.43
CA ALA A 25 8.19 30.79 26.05
C ALA A 25 8.84 29.52 25.49
N ASN A 26 9.40 28.71 26.37
CA ASN A 26 9.61 27.29 26.12
C ASN A 26 8.23 26.68 25.82
N LEU A 27 7.92 26.44 24.55
CA LEU A 27 6.68 25.79 24.15
C LEU A 27 6.73 24.30 24.52
N GLN A 28 6.11 23.94 25.63
CA GLN A 28 5.61 22.59 25.87
C GLN A 28 4.44 22.35 24.92
N TYR A 29 4.67 21.62 23.83
CA TYR A 29 3.62 21.28 22.87
C TYR A 29 2.87 20.02 23.32
N ALA A 30 1.58 20.16 23.61
CA ALA A 30 0.69 19.07 23.98
C ALA A 30 0.30 18.19 22.76
N ASN A 31 -0.02 16.92 23.02
CA ASN A 31 -0.39 15.85 22.08
C ASN A 31 -1.76 16.04 21.38
N GLU A 32 -2.14 17.27 21.01
CA GLU A 32 -3.38 17.54 20.26
C GLU A 32 -3.04 17.70 18.77
N GLY A 33 -3.85 17.07 17.90
CA GLY A 33 -3.58 17.02 16.46
C GLY A 33 -3.39 18.39 15.82
N VAL A 34 -2.27 18.58 15.10
CA VAL A 34 -1.88 19.87 14.51
C VAL A 34 -2.06 19.85 13.00
N GLU A 35 -2.45 20.95 12.39
CA GLU A 35 -2.49 21.05 10.92
C GLU A 35 -1.07 20.98 10.29
N LEU A 36 -0.94 20.31 9.13
CA LEU A 36 0.35 20.16 8.43
C LEU A 36 0.98 21.51 8.08
N LEU A 37 0.20 22.46 7.57
CA LEU A 37 0.69 23.76 7.12
C LEU A 37 1.25 24.59 8.31
N PRO A 38 0.54 24.78 9.44
CA PRO A 38 1.11 25.34 10.66
C PRO A 38 2.36 24.61 11.16
N THR A 39 2.41 23.28 11.05
CA THR A 39 3.60 22.49 11.44
C THR A 39 4.82 22.86 10.62
N ILE A 40 4.68 22.96 9.29
CA ILE A 40 5.74 23.40 8.38
C ILE A 40 6.17 24.84 8.70
N LYS A 41 5.21 25.75 8.91
CA LYS A 41 5.50 27.15 9.28
C LYS A 41 6.31 27.23 10.57
N ALA A 42 5.88 26.51 11.61
CA ALA A 42 6.58 26.47 12.89
C ALA A 42 7.99 25.90 12.75
N PHE A 43 8.17 24.84 11.95
CA PHE A 43 9.49 24.26 11.67
C PHE A 43 10.43 25.24 10.96
N LEU A 44 9.95 25.99 9.97
CA LEU A 44 10.76 27.01 9.28
C LEU A 44 11.16 28.17 10.21
N MET A 45 10.25 28.61 11.08
CA MET A 45 10.53 29.64 12.08
C MET A 45 11.55 29.17 13.13
N GLU A 46 11.42 27.93 13.60
CA GLU A 46 12.38 27.31 14.52
C GLU A 46 13.75 27.14 13.85
N SER A 47 13.78 26.67 12.60
CA SER A 47 15.01 26.56 11.80
C SER A 47 15.72 27.90 11.69
N ARG A 48 15.01 28.98 11.31
CA ARG A 48 15.56 30.33 11.27
C ARG A 48 16.14 30.76 12.61
N SER A 49 15.41 30.54 13.71
CA SER A 49 15.85 30.90 15.06
C SER A 49 17.16 30.19 15.42
N ARG A 50 17.27 28.90 15.11
CA ARG A 50 18.48 28.11 15.33
C ARG A 50 19.64 28.57 14.47
N ILE A 51 19.41 28.90 13.19
CA ILE A 51 20.46 29.40 12.29
C ILE A 51 21.05 30.71 12.83
N LEU A 52 20.21 31.62 13.33
CA LEU A 52 20.67 32.90 13.90
C LEU A 52 21.51 32.73 15.18
N GLN A 53 21.44 31.57 15.85
CA GLN A 53 22.26 31.24 17.01
C GLN A 53 23.62 30.63 16.63
N LEU A 54 23.83 30.25 15.36
CA LEU A 54 25.10 29.70 14.88
C LEU A 54 26.10 30.82 14.56
N PRO A 55 27.42 30.54 14.64
CA PRO A 55 28.46 31.44 14.17
C PRO A 55 28.25 31.81 12.69
N ALA A 56 28.57 33.05 12.32
CA ALA A 56 28.36 33.55 10.95
C ALA A 56 29.08 32.71 9.87
N SER A 57 30.20 32.06 10.22
CA SER A 57 30.93 31.11 9.36
C SER A 57 30.08 29.88 8.98
N ASP A 58 29.17 29.47 9.85
CA ASP A 58 28.44 28.20 9.77
C ASP A 58 27.00 28.39 9.27
N GLN A 59 26.55 29.65 9.16
CA GLN A 59 25.22 29.98 8.62
C GLN A 59 25.11 29.70 7.11
N GLY A 60 26.25 29.69 6.39
CA GLY A 60 26.29 29.51 4.93
C GLY A 60 26.26 28.05 4.45
N SER A 61 26.31 27.09 5.38
CA SER A 61 26.35 25.64 5.18
C SER A 61 25.07 24.94 5.64
N ILE A 62 23.97 25.68 5.81
CA ILE A 62 22.72 25.11 6.31
C ILE A 62 21.85 24.60 5.17
N GLU A 63 21.41 23.37 5.34
CA GLU A 63 20.46 22.66 4.49
C GLU A 63 19.16 22.48 5.27
N ILE A 64 18.04 22.90 4.68
CA ILE A 64 16.69 22.64 5.19
C ILE A 64 16.00 21.74 4.18
N GLU A 65 15.53 20.58 4.63
CA GLU A 65 15.00 19.55 3.74
C GLU A 65 13.74 18.88 4.32
N CYS A 66 12.89 18.39 3.42
CA CYS A 66 11.80 17.48 3.72
C CYS A 66 12.04 16.17 3.00
N ARG A 67 12.07 15.05 3.73
CA ARG A 67 12.26 13.72 3.15
C ARG A 67 10.98 12.92 3.20
N LEU A 68 10.67 12.24 2.08
CA LEU A 68 9.62 11.22 2.05
C LEU A 68 10.19 9.90 2.56
N GLY A 69 9.43 9.24 3.42
CA GLY A 69 9.80 7.95 3.96
C GLY A 69 8.68 7.37 4.77
N MET A 70 9.02 6.46 5.68
CA MET A 70 8.03 5.84 6.55
C MET A 70 8.50 5.89 7.99
N LEU A 71 7.62 6.28 8.90
CA LEU A 71 7.87 6.14 10.32
C LEU A 71 7.73 4.68 10.69
N GLY A 72 8.86 3.98 10.76
CA GLY A 72 8.95 2.59 11.15
C GLY A 72 8.57 2.40 12.61
N GLN A 73 7.87 1.30 12.88
CA GLN A 73 7.72 0.80 14.23
C GLN A 73 9.09 0.34 14.76
N PRO A 74 9.37 0.46 16.07
CA PRO A 74 10.68 0.12 16.63
C PRO A 74 11.13 -1.33 16.35
N PHE A 75 10.21 -2.25 16.02
CA PHE A 75 10.52 -3.65 15.71
C PHE A 75 9.80 -4.23 14.46
N GLY A 76 9.20 -3.40 13.59
CA GLY A 76 8.23 -3.85 12.58
C GLY A 76 8.64 -3.76 11.11
N ASN A 77 8.18 -4.75 10.33
CA ASN A 77 8.39 -4.88 8.88
C ASN A 77 7.59 -3.83 8.09
N ILE A 78 8.26 -3.12 7.18
CA ILE A 78 7.82 -1.91 6.45
C ILE A 78 6.65 -2.22 5.49
N SER A 79 6.58 -3.43 4.95
CA SER A 79 5.79 -3.75 3.75
C SER A 79 4.27 -3.91 3.95
N ARG A 80 3.72 -3.69 5.17
CA ARG A 80 2.35 -4.12 5.51
C ARG A 80 1.34 -2.98 5.70
N ARG A 81 1.76 -1.72 5.53
CA ARG A 81 0.84 -0.59 5.39
C ARG A 81 0.26 -0.61 3.99
N LEU A 82 -1.00 -1.01 3.86
CA LEU A 82 -1.72 -0.81 2.61
C LEU A 82 -2.03 0.68 2.43
N PHE A 83 -1.90 1.08 1.18
CA PHE A 83 -2.20 2.39 0.63
C PHE A 83 -3.59 2.87 1.08
N SER A 84 -3.75 4.17 1.30
CA SER A 84 -5.10 4.70 1.44
C SER A 84 -5.72 4.78 0.05
N ASN A 85 -6.89 4.16 -0.08
CA ASN A 85 -7.75 4.05 -1.26
C ASN A 85 -8.41 5.39 -1.68
N TYR A 86 -7.74 6.50 -1.44
CA TYR A 86 -8.31 7.81 -1.70
C TYR A 86 -7.22 8.70 -2.27
N SER A 87 -7.48 9.29 -3.45
CA SER A 87 -6.93 10.61 -3.75
C SER A 87 -7.55 11.59 -2.77
N LYS A 88 -7.06 11.61 -1.53
CA LYS A 88 -7.34 12.75 -0.69
C LYS A 88 -6.44 13.85 -1.24
N ASN A 89 -7.00 14.68 -2.13
CA ASN A 89 -6.87 16.12 -1.94
C ASN A 89 -6.92 16.28 -0.43
N MET A 90 -5.92 16.85 0.23
CA MET A 90 -6.08 17.19 1.62
C MET A 90 -7.16 18.31 1.60
N PRO A 91 -8.48 18.13 1.91
CA PRO A 91 -9.37 19.25 2.07
C PRO A 91 -8.72 20.38 2.84
N ASP A 92 -9.02 21.60 2.40
CA ASP A 92 -8.64 22.88 3.00
C ASP A 92 -9.03 23.02 4.50
N ALA A 93 -9.53 21.96 5.17
CA ALA A 93 -9.91 21.93 6.57
C ALA A 93 -9.48 20.63 7.29
N GLY A 94 -8.51 20.75 8.21
CA GLY A 94 -8.40 19.87 9.39
C GLY A 94 -7.55 18.59 9.29
N TYR A 95 -6.37 18.62 8.69
CA TYR A 95 -5.47 17.46 8.68
C TYR A 95 -4.63 17.35 9.95
N VAL A 96 -4.99 16.41 10.82
CA VAL A 96 -4.24 16.04 12.03
C VAL A 96 -2.91 15.38 11.65
N VAL A 97 -1.86 16.19 11.66
CA VAL A 97 -0.46 15.79 11.68
C VAL A 97 0.01 15.77 13.13
N ASN A 98 0.68 14.70 13.53
CA ASN A 98 1.32 14.65 14.84
C ASN A 98 2.81 14.85 14.68
N ARG A 99 3.28 16.00 15.19
CA ARG A 99 4.70 16.26 15.41
C ARG A 99 5.17 15.28 16.47
N LEU A 100 6.00 14.32 16.09
CA LEU A 100 6.70 13.48 17.04
C LEU A 100 8.02 14.18 17.38
N PRO A 101 8.17 14.80 18.57
CA PRO A 101 9.51 14.98 19.13
C PRO A 101 10.16 13.59 19.24
N GLY A 102 11.49 13.50 19.40
CA GLY A 102 12.22 12.23 19.55
C GLY A 102 11.80 11.42 20.79
N ALA A 103 10.56 10.99 20.85
CA ALA A 103 9.86 10.49 22.01
C ALA A 103 10.05 8.98 22.06
N ALA A 104 10.76 8.57 23.10
CA ALA A 104 10.82 7.21 23.58
C ALA A 104 9.42 6.59 23.74
N GLY A 105 9.16 5.48 23.06
CA GLY A 105 8.00 4.63 23.32
C GLY A 105 8.06 3.97 24.71
N ARG A 106 7.10 3.07 25.02
CA ARG A 106 7.02 2.35 26.32
C ARG A 106 8.28 1.56 26.72
N LEU A 107 9.22 1.38 25.80
CA LEU A 107 10.53 0.74 26.00
C LEU A 107 11.72 1.72 25.91
N GLY A 108 11.51 3.03 25.91
CA GLY A 108 12.61 3.99 25.85
C GLY A 108 13.11 4.34 24.44
N GLN A 109 12.58 3.74 23.37
CA GLN A 109 13.12 3.91 22.00
C GLN A 109 12.24 4.80 21.12
N ALA A 110 12.86 5.78 20.46
CA ALA A 110 12.19 6.70 19.54
C ALA A 110 11.76 5.99 18.24
N PRO A 111 10.66 6.43 17.59
CA PRO A 111 10.26 5.91 16.27
C PRO A 111 11.40 6.08 15.25
N ASN A 112 11.65 5.04 14.45
CA ASN A 112 12.72 5.06 13.46
C ASN A 112 12.16 5.44 12.09
N PHE A 113 12.39 6.66 11.63
CA PHE A 113 12.08 7.03 10.25
C PHE A 113 13.04 6.34 9.29
N ILE A 114 12.47 5.55 8.40
CA ILE A 114 13.20 4.87 7.34
C ILE A 114 12.97 5.70 6.08
N ALA A 115 14.03 6.37 5.64
CA ALA A 115 14.00 7.17 4.42
C ALA A 115 13.86 6.26 3.20
N GLY A 116 13.09 6.72 2.22
CA GLY A 116 12.99 6.07 0.93
C GLY A 116 11.56 5.82 0.47
N VAL A 117 11.42 5.67 -0.84
CA VAL A 117 10.18 5.44 -1.56
C VAL A 117 10.23 4.13 -2.34
N ALA A 118 9.05 3.60 -2.70
CA ALA A 118 9.00 2.44 -3.58
C ALA A 118 9.62 2.76 -4.95
N ARG A 119 10.31 1.77 -5.56
CA ARG A 119 10.89 1.90 -6.90
C ARG A 119 9.90 2.43 -7.94
N SER A 120 8.65 1.97 -7.89
CA SER A 120 7.62 2.45 -8.83
C SER A 120 7.27 3.91 -8.63
N HIS A 121 7.31 4.41 -7.40
CA HIS A 121 7.10 5.84 -7.16
C HIS A 121 8.26 6.64 -7.73
N TYR A 122 9.50 6.23 -7.46
CA TYR A 122 10.70 6.81 -8.07
C TYR A 122 10.62 6.83 -9.62
N GLU A 123 10.23 5.72 -10.24
CA GLU A 123 10.10 5.60 -11.70
C GLU A 123 8.99 6.47 -12.29
N LEU A 124 7.87 6.64 -11.57
CA LEU A 124 6.75 7.51 -11.97
C LEU A 124 7.09 9.00 -11.84
N THR A 125 7.85 9.36 -10.81
CA THR A 125 8.24 10.75 -10.54
C THR A 125 9.30 11.20 -11.52
N ALA A 126 10.42 10.47 -11.66
CA ALA A 126 11.53 10.93 -12.50
C ALA A 126 12.56 9.87 -12.94
N GLY A 127 12.32 8.56 -12.75
CA GLY A 127 13.34 7.53 -13.02
C GLY A 127 13.88 7.47 -14.46
N LYS A 128 13.24 8.16 -15.41
CA LYS A 128 13.70 8.34 -16.80
C LYS A 128 13.74 9.81 -17.25
N GLY A 129 13.82 10.77 -16.33
CA GLY A 129 13.70 12.21 -16.58
C GLY A 129 12.25 12.72 -16.43
N VAL A 130 12.06 14.04 -16.44
CA VAL A 130 10.72 14.66 -16.32
C VAL A 130 9.87 14.32 -17.54
N ARG A 131 8.59 14.00 -17.30
CA ARG A 131 7.59 13.80 -18.36
C ARG A 131 6.45 14.79 -18.20
N ASP A 132 5.80 15.11 -19.33
CA ASP A 132 4.56 15.90 -19.33
C ASP A 132 3.53 15.21 -18.45
N LEU A 133 2.88 15.97 -17.56
CA LEU A 133 1.82 15.48 -16.67
C LEU A 133 2.28 14.39 -15.69
N SER A 134 3.58 14.33 -15.38
CA SER A 134 4.10 13.54 -14.27
C SER A 134 3.81 14.19 -12.92
N PRO A 135 3.77 13.41 -11.81
CA PRO A 135 3.69 13.94 -10.44
C PRO A 135 4.71 15.06 -10.18
N LEU A 136 5.93 14.89 -10.69
CA LEU A 136 7.00 15.88 -10.60
C LEU A 136 6.70 17.17 -11.38
N SER A 137 6.16 17.07 -12.60
CA SER A 137 5.79 18.28 -13.35
C SER A 137 4.62 19.03 -12.67
N ALA A 138 3.65 18.30 -12.11
CA ALA A 138 2.53 18.86 -11.37
C ALA A 138 2.97 19.52 -10.06
N SER A 139 3.99 18.98 -9.38
CA SER A 139 4.55 19.56 -8.15
C SER A 139 5.16 20.94 -8.36
N PHE A 140 5.49 21.31 -9.60
CA PHE A 140 5.92 22.66 -9.99
C PHE A 140 4.86 23.47 -10.74
N GLY A 141 3.60 23.00 -10.79
CA GLY A 141 2.48 23.69 -11.43
C GLY A 141 2.50 23.67 -12.97
N VAL A 142 3.24 22.75 -13.59
CA VAL A 142 3.29 22.57 -15.05
C VAL A 142 2.02 21.83 -15.49
N THR A 143 1.23 22.41 -16.41
CA THR A 143 -0.17 21.99 -16.64
C THR A 143 -0.56 21.70 -18.09
N SER A 144 0.27 21.92 -19.12
CA SER A 144 -0.16 21.66 -20.51
C SER A 144 0.84 20.95 -21.43
N ARG A 145 0.28 20.09 -22.30
CA ARG A 145 0.83 19.75 -23.62
C ARG A 145 0.76 21.02 -24.47
N GLY A 146 1.87 21.40 -25.10
CA GLY A 146 2.01 22.68 -25.81
C GLY A 146 0.82 23.10 -26.68
N GLY A 147 0.56 24.42 -26.72
CA GLY A 147 -0.28 25.03 -27.76
C GLY A 147 -1.35 26.04 -27.33
N GLY A 148 -1.36 26.58 -26.11
CA GLY A 148 -2.25 27.67 -25.72
C GLY A 148 -1.50 28.77 -24.98
N GLU A 149 -1.66 30.03 -25.41
CA GLU A 149 -1.08 31.21 -24.78
C GLU A 149 -1.50 31.30 -23.29
N GLY A 150 -0.63 30.82 -22.39
CA GLY A 150 -0.82 30.94 -20.94
C GLY A 150 -0.51 29.69 -20.08
N GLY A 151 -0.16 28.55 -20.67
CA GLY A 151 0.25 27.36 -19.91
C GLY A 151 1.76 27.28 -19.64
N ASP A 152 2.14 27.07 -18.38
CA ASP A 152 3.50 26.75 -17.96
C ASP A 152 3.90 25.36 -18.48
N GLY A 153 4.88 25.27 -19.38
CA GLY A 153 5.38 24.03 -19.99
C GLY A 153 6.65 23.47 -19.32
N LEU A 154 7.06 22.25 -19.70
CA LEU A 154 8.27 21.59 -19.16
C LEU A 154 9.56 22.39 -19.32
N ASP A 155 9.62 23.31 -20.30
CA ASP A 155 10.77 24.18 -20.52
C ASP A 155 11.09 25.06 -19.31
N LEU A 156 10.17 25.20 -18.35
CA LEU A 156 10.38 25.92 -17.09
C LEU A 156 11.14 25.11 -16.06
N LEU A 157 11.33 23.80 -16.25
CA LEU A 157 12.09 22.96 -15.33
C LEU A 157 13.54 22.79 -15.79
N VAL A 158 14.46 22.87 -14.84
CA VAL A 158 15.86 22.51 -15.02
C VAL A 158 16.10 21.19 -14.33
N GLU A 159 16.55 20.21 -15.10
CA GLU A 159 17.06 18.94 -14.58
C GLU A 159 18.58 19.02 -14.48
N THR A 160 19.12 18.68 -13.31
CA THR A 160 20.56 18.47 -13.11
C THR A 160 20.79 17.03 -12.68
N VAL A 161 21.67 16.31 -13.37
CA VAL A 161 22.02 14.93 -13.04
C VAL A 161 23.38 14.91 -12.36
N ILE A 162 23.42 14.34 -11.15
CA ILE A 162 24.62 14.25 -10.31
C ILE A 162 24.84 12.77 -10.01
N ASP A 163 25.96 12.23 -10.49
CA ASP A 163 26.44 10.91 -10.11
C ASP A 163 27.64 11.08 -9.19
N GLU A 164 27.57 10.56 -7.96
CA GLU A 164 28.61 10.70 -6.94
C GLU A 164 28.82 9.39 -6.16
N THR A 165 30.03 9.21 -5.65
CA THR A 165 30.37 8.12 -4.73
C THR A 165 30.76 8.71 -3.40
N VAL A 166 30.07 8.30 -2.33
CA VAL A 166 30.30 8.75 -0.97
C VAL A 166 30.93 7.62 -0.16
N TYR A 167 32.10 7.88 0.41
CA TYR A 167 32.84 6.96 1.26
C TYR A 167 32.78 7.41 2.72
N PHE A 168 32.50 6.47 3.61
CA PHE A 168 32.49 6.66 5.07
C PHE A 168 33.75 6.04 5.69
N GLY A 169 34.27 6.61 6.78
CA GLY A 169 35.36 5.99 7.54
C GLY A 169 36.75 6.64 7.41
N TYR A 170 36.85 7.94 7.14
CA TYR A 170 38.11 8.65 7.41
C TYR A 170 38.38 8.74 8.92
N ASP A 171 39.55 8.25 9.35
CA ASP A 171 39.93 8.05 10.75
C ASP A 171 40.07 9.37 11.54
N ALA A 172 39.88 9.30 12.86
CA ALA A 172 39.88 10.42 13.79
C ALA A 172 41.18 11.25 13.81
N HIS A 173 42.25 10.79 13.16
CA HIS A 173 43.51 11.52 13.04
C HIS A 173 43.46 12.76 12.12
N LEU A 174 42.57 12.82 11.13
CA LEU A 174 42.24 14.08 10.43
C LEU A 174 41.34 14.96 11.32
N SER A 175 40.54 14.36 12.19
CA SER A 175 39.66 15.11 13.11
C SER A 175 40.41 15.94 14.17
N SER A 176 41.64 15.54 14.53
CA SER A 176 42.50 16.29 15.44
C SER A 176 43.14 17.53 14.82
N GLN A 177 43.26 17.61 13.49
CA GLN A 177 43.73 18.81 12.78
C GLN A 177 42.58 19.71 12.32
N THR A 178 41.34 19.22 12.31
CA THR A 178 40.14 19.98 11.93
C THR A 178 39.40 20.59 13.13
N GLN A 179 40.11 21.01 14.19
CA GLN A 179 39.49 21.92 15.15
C GLN A 179 39.21 23.25 14.46
N ALA A 180 38.02 23.39 13.88
CA ALA A 180 37.42 24.69 13.67
C ALA A 180 37.41 25.41 15.04
N PRO A 181 37.87 26.67 15.13
CA PRO A 181 37.86 27.39 16.40
C PRO A 181 36.41 27.52 16.85
N GLY A 182 36.01 26.85 17.94
CA GLY A 182 34.71 27.08 18.60
C GLY A 182 33.81 25.88 18.87
N VAL A 183 34.15 24.65 18.49
CA VAL A 183 33.32 23.48 18.82
C VAL A 183 33.93 22.72 20.01
N THR A 184 33.50 23.06 21.23
CA THR A 184 33.80 22.26 22.42
C THR A 184 33.15 20.87 22.29
N PRO A 185 33.87 19.76 22.57
CA PRO A 185 33.25 18.46 22.68
C PRO A 185 32.35 18.46 23.91
N GLY A 186 31.03 18.47 23.69
CA GLY A 186 30.06 18.30 24.76
C GLY A 186 30.27 16.97 25.46
N ARG A 187 30.49 17.01 26.79
CA ARG A 187 30.51 15.81 27.65
C ARG A 187 29.22 15.02 27.42
N GLY A 188 29.38 13.70 27.27
CA GLY A 188 28.27 12.76 27.13
C GLY A 188 27.22 12.95 28.22
N GLY A 189 26.02 13.32 27.80
CA GLY A 189 24.79 13.25 28.58
C GLY A 189 23.84 12.29 27.87
N GLU A 190 23.13 11.49 28.65
CA GLU A 190 22.31 10.33 28.28
C GLU A 190 21.01 10.66 27.50
N ASP A 191 21.02 11.66 26.62
CA ASP A 191 19.88 11.99 25.76
C ASP A 191 20.09 11.42 24.34
N GLY A 192 19.35 10.35 24.05
CA GLY A 192 19.43 9.60 22.80
C GLY A 192 19.14 10.43 21.56
N GLY A 193 20.02 10.36 20.55
CA GLY A 193 19.73 10.74 19.17
C GLY A 193 20.82 11.50 18.40
N TYR A 194 21.86 12.00 19.06
CA TYR A 194 22.95 12.72 18.38
C TYR A 194 24.07 11.76 17.98
N GLY A 195 23.91 11.08 16.84
CA GLY A 195 24.95 10.22 16.27
C GLY A 195 26.24 11.00 15.97
N GLN A 196 27.38 10.44 16.35
CA GLN A 196 28.71 10.95 15.96
C GLN A 196 28.78 11.12 14.44
N SER A 197 28.76 12.36 13.95
CA SER A 197 28.90 12.63 12.52
C SER A 197 30.37 12.49 12.11
N GLN A 198 30.66 11.47 11.28
CA GLN A 198 31.97 11.24 10.67
C GLN A 198 32.11 12.04 9.37
N ALA A 199 33.36 12.40 9.04
CA ALA A 199 33.68 13.03 7.76
C ALA A 199 33.40 12.05 6.60
N ARG A 200 32.90 12.59 5.49
CA ARG A 200 32.53 11.86 4.28
C ARG A 200 33.41 12.33 3.14
N TYR A 201 33.93 11.38 2.38
CA TYR A 201 34.71 11.66 1.18
C TYR A 201 33.84 11.46 -0.04
N VAL A 202 33.63 12.54 -0.79
CA VAL A 202 32.71 12.55 -1.93
C VAL A 202 33.49 12.75 -3.22
N VAL A 203 33.27 11.83 -4.15
CA VAL A 203 33.86 11.85 -5.48
C VAL A 203 32.73 12.04 -6.50
N SER A 204 32.83 13.08 -7.32
CA SER A 204 31.93 13.20 -8.47
C SER A 204 32.33 12.18 -9.54
N ASN A 205 31.37 11.35 -9.95
CA ASN A 205 31.52 10.45 -11.09
C ASN A 205 31.10 11.12 -12.40
N SER A 206 30.23 12.14 -12.32
CA SER A 206 29.74 12.89 -13.48
C SER A 206 30.77 13.90 -14.00
N ASP A 207 31.56 14.52 -13.14
CA ASP A 207 32.65 15.42 -13.53
C ASP A 207 34.02 14.84 -13.13
N LYS A 208 34.69 14.20 -14.09
CA LYS A 208 36.04 13.64 -13.89
C LYS A 208 37.12 14.68 -13.57
N LYS A 209 36.84 15.97 -13.76
CA LYS A 209 37.75 17.07 -13.41
C LYS A 209 37.47 17.65 -12.03
N ALA A 210 36.33 17.33 -11.42
CA ALA A 210 36.00 17.78 -10.08
C ALA A 210 36.94 17.12 -9.08
N ARG A 211 37.56 17.94 -8.23
CA ARG A 211 38.39 17.44 -7.13
C ARG A 211 37.49 16.76 -6.09
N PRO A 212 37.95 15.66 -5.47
CA PRO A 212 37.27 15.09 -4.32
C PRO A 212 37.07 16.13 -3.23
N ARG A 213 35.95 16.03 -2.50
CA ARG A 213 35.66 16.90 -1.36
C ARG A 213 35.50 16.10 -0.09
N LEU A 214 35.93 16.69 1.01
CA LEU A 214 35.64 16.20 2.35
C LEU A 214 34.51 17.06 2.90
N GLU A 215 33.39 16.42 3.26
CA GLU A 215 32.22 17.08 3.82
C GLU A 215 31.84 16.44 5.17
N LYS A 216 31.24 17.22 6.07
CA LYS A 216 30.64 16.72 7.31
C LYS A 216 29.23 17.25 7.45
N LYS A 217 28.24 16.35 7.39
CA LYS A 217 26.83 16.67 7.60
C LYS A 217 26.42 16.37 9.05
N VAL A 218 26.04 17.41 9.79
CA VAL A 218 25.58 17.31 11.19
C VAL A 218 24.11 17.72 11.24
N ARG A 219 23.25 16.85 11.76
CA ARG A 219 21.82 17.17 11.94
C ARG A 219 21.66 18.10 13.14
N LEU A 220 21.00 19.24 12.92
CA LEU A 220 20.78 20.28 13.92
C LEU A 220 19.34 20.30 14.45
N LEU A 221 18.38 20.05 13.56
CA LEU A 221 16.96 19.96 13.91
C LEU A 221 16.31 18.81 13.14
N GLY A 222 15.31 18.20 13.75
CA GLY A 222 14.53 17.13 13.15
C GLY A 222 13.12 17.11 13.68
N CYS A 223 12.16 16.97 12.78
CA CYS A 223 10.76 16.80 13.11
C CYS A 223 10.20 15.70 12.22
N ASP A 224 9.68 14.65 12.85
CA ASP A 224 9.04 13.55 12.17
C ASP A 224 7.52 13.78 12.19
N VAL A 225 6.91 13.66 11.02
CA VAL A 225 5.53 14.03 10.75
C VAL A 225 4.82 12.82 10.15
N ALA A 226 3.90 12.23 10.92
CA ALA A 226 3.02 11.20 10.42
C ALA A 226 1.91 11.84 9.57
N ILE A 227 1.71 11.38 8.34
CA ILE A 227 0.60 11.84 7.48
C ILE A 227 -0.46 10.74 7.41
N PRO A 228 -1.64 10.96 7.99
CA PRO A 228 -2.74 10.01 7.84
C PRO A 228 -3.12 9.82 6.38
N ALA A 229 -3.45 8.59 6.01
CA ALA A 229 -3.91 8.25 4.65
C ALA A 229 -2.90 8.55 3.51
N SER A 230 -1.63 8.82 3.82
CA SER A 230 -0.56 8.97 2.83
C SER A 230 0.29 7.70 2.71
N CYS A 231 0.87 7.49 1.54
CA CYS A 231 1.83 6.41 1.28
C CYS A 231 3.17 6.65 1.97
N TYR A 232 3.48 7.92 2.29
CA TYR A 232 4.71 8.32 2.94
C TYR A 232 4.41 9.29 4.09
N ASP A 233 5.17 9.11 5.17
CA ASP A 233 5.34 10.09 6.22
C ASP A 233 6.45 11.07 5.81
N LEU A 234 6.61 12.17 6.57
CA LEU A 234 7.63 13.17 6.30
C LEU A 234 8.64 13.26 7.44
N ARG A 235 9.87 13.56 7.07
CA ARG A 235 10.89 14.05 8.00
C ARG A 235 11.32 15.44 7.55
N LEU A 236 11.00 16.44 8.36
CA LEU A 236 11.55 17.78 8.24
C LEU A 236 12.92 17.79 8.95
N GLY A 237 13.95 18.21 8.25
CA GLY A 237 15.34 18.19 8.73
C GLY A 237 16.02 19.52 8.49
N MET A 238 16.85 19.93 9.45
CA MET A 238 17.84 20.99 9.25
C MET A 238 19.20 20.42 9.62
N SER A 239 20.15 20.52 8.71
CA SER A 239 21.53 20.04 8.89
C SER A 239 22.52 21.13 8.54
N SER A 240 23.71 21.08 9.15
CA SER A 240 24.88 21.82 8.68
C SER A 240 25.76 20.88 7.86
N GLU A 241 26.09 21.27 6.63
CA GLU A 241 26.98 20.59 5.71
C GLU A 241 28.29 21.37 5.58
N ILE A 242 29.26 21.01 6.41
CA ILE A 242 30.55 21.69 6.45
C ILE A 242 31.46 21.09 5.38
N ASP A 243 31.71 21.86 4.32
CA ASP A 243 32.78 21.59 3.36
C ASP A 243 34.13 22.01 3.95
N PHE A 244 35.09 21.09 4.03
CA PHE A 244 36.45 21.38 4.49
C PHE A 244 37.29 22.00 3.36
N LYS A 245 36.95 23.22 2.93
CA LYS A 245 37.57 23.89 1.78
C LYS A 245 39.07 24.16 1.95
N ASP A 246 39.53 24.36 3.19
CA ASP A 246 40.92 24.69 3.52
C ASP A 246 41.76 23.48 3.95
N THR A 247 41.20 22.26 3.86
CA THR A 247 41.90 21.02 4.23
C THR A 247 42.46 20.36 2.97
N VAL A 248 43.70 19.85 3.04
CA VAL A 248 44.27 19.02 1.96
C VAL A 248 43.44 17.73 1.87
N VAL A 249 42.58 17.65 0.87
CA VAL A 249 41.80 16.45 0.58
C VAL A 249 42.72 15.42 -0.09
N PRO A 250 42.86 14.20 0.46
CA PRO A 250 43.65 13.15 -0.18
C PRO A 250 43.14 12.84 -1.59
N ASP A 251 44.04 12.53 -2.53
CA ASP A 251 43.66 12.21 -3.92
C ASP A 251 42.95 10.84 -4.05
N ALA A 252 43.11 9.96 -3.06
CA ALA A 252 42.55 8.61 -3.06
C ALA A 252 41.46 8.46 -1.98
N PRO A 253 40.40 7.67 -2.24
CA PRO A 253 39.41 7.32 -1.21
C PRO A 253 40.05 6.50 -0.07
N PRO A 254 39.38 6.39 1.10
CA PRO A 254 39.91 5.62 2.22
C PRO A 254 40.05 4.15 1.81
N LYS A 255 41.13 3.49 2.28
CA LYS A 255 41.47 2.11 1.88
C LYS A 255 40.45 1.07 2.35
N GLU A 256 39.87 1.29 3.54
CA GLU A 256 38.88 0.41 4.16
C GLU A 256 37.69 1.26 4.64
N PRO A 257 36.81 1.70 3.72
CA PRO A 257 35.64 2.49 4.10
C PRO A 257 34.68 1.63 4.94
N SER A 258 34.08 2.22 5.96
CA SER A 258 33.05 1.56 6.77
C SER A 258 31.75 1.33 6.02
N ASP A 259 31.43 2.21 5.05
CA ASP A 259 30.33 2.08 4.11
C ASP A 259 30.70 2.85 2.83
N THR A 260 30.19 2.40 1.68
CA THR A 260 30.30 3.11 0.41
C THR A 260 28.93 3.20 -0.21
N ARG A 261 28.54 4.42 -0.61
CA ARG A 261 27.25 4.68 -1.24
C ARG A 261 27.46 5.29 -2.61
N TRP A 262 27.02 4.57 -3.62
CA TRP A 262 26.90 5.13 -4.96
C TRP A 262 25.54 5.82 -5.08
N LYS A 263 25.53 7.09 -5.45
CA LYS A 263 24.33 7.91 -5.57
C LYS A 263 24.19 8.42 -6.99
N ARG A 264 23.00 8.19 -7.57
CA ARG A 264 22.56 8.78 -8.83
C ARG A 264 21.37 9.68 -8.55
N ARG A 265 21.59 10.98 -8.57
CA ARG A 265 20.61 12.00 -8.21
C ARG A 265 20.17 12.79 -9.44
N ARG A 266 18.87 13.03 -9.54
CA ARG A 266 18.28 14.00 -10.47
C ARG A 266 17.61 15.10 -9.65
N SER A 267 18.11 16.33 -9.79
CA SER A 267 17.64 17.50 -9.07
C SER A 267 16.82 18.39 -10.00
N TYR A 268 15.66 18.84 -9.53
CA TYR A 268 14.70 19.60 -10.31
C TYR A 268 14.42 20.96 -9.67
N THR A 269 14.58 22.00 -10.47
CA THR A 269 14.29 23.39 -10.08
C THR A 269 13.51 24.11 -11.16
N ARG A 270 12.83 25.20 -10.79
CA ARG A 270 12.09 26.02 -11.75
C ARG A 270 12.91 27.23 -12.18
N LYS A 271 13.03 27.47 -13.50
CA LYS A 271 13.88 28.53 -14.11
C LYS A 271 13.48 29.94 -13.72
N ASP A 272 12.20 30.17 -13.45
CA ASP A 272 11.67 31.50 -13.11
C ASP A 272 11.93 31.91 -11.66
N GLY A 273 12.53 31.04 -10.84
CA GLY A 273 12.89 31.32 -9.45
C GLY A 273 11.69 31.54 -8.52
N ARG A 274 10.46 31.23 -8.95
CA ARG A 274 9.24 31.43 -8.14
C ARG A 274 9.10 30.40 -7.02
N PHE A 275 9.70 29.22 -7.20
CA PHE A 275 9.73 28.16 -6.21
C PHE A 275 11.02 28.22 -5.40
N GLY A 276 10.87 28.25 -4.08
CA GLY A 276 12.01 28.22 -3.15
C GLY A 276 12.57 26.83 -2.90
N TRP A 277 11.95 25.79 -3.45
CA TRP A 277 12.27 24.39 -3.18
C TRP A 277 12.85 23.68 -4.41
N VAL A 278 13.76 22.76 -4.16
CA VAL A 278 14.40 21.85 -5.11
C VAL A 278 13.89 20.44 -4.82
N VAL A 279 13.49 19.69 -5.85
CA VAL A 279 13.09 18.29 -5.68
C VAL A 279 14.22 17.39 -6.15
N ASP A 280 14.79 16.62 -5.24
CA ASP A 280 15.87 15.67 -5.47
C ASP A 280 15.34 14.25 -5.49
N VAL A 281 15.59 13.53 -6.59
CA VAL A 281 15.19 12.14 -6.80
C VAL A 281 16.44 11.29 -6.95
N THR A 282 16.74 10.46 -5.93
CA THR A 282 18.04 9.79 -5.80
C THR A 282 17.89 8.27 -5.78
N GLU A 283 18.65 7.58 -6.63
CA GLU A 283 18.91 6.14 -6.51
C GLU A 283 20.22 5.95 -5.74
N VAL A 284 20.18 5.14 -4.68
CA VAL A 284 21.31 4.88 -3.80
C VAL A 284 21.60 3.39 -3.79
N VAL A 285 22.85 3.01 -4.05
CA VAL A 285 23.34 1.63 -3.91
C VAL A 285 24.42 1.62 -2.85
N ALA A 286 24.15 0.99 -1.71
CA ALA A 286 25.07 0.89 -0.58
C ALA A 286 25.78 -0.47 -0.56
N SER A 287 27.08 -0.47 -0.24
CA SER A 287 27.86 -1.71 -0.05
C SER A 287 27.31 -2.58 1.08
N SER A 288 26.79 -1.93 2.13
CA SER A 288 26.13 -2.59 3.28
C SER A 288 24.78 -3.27 2.94
N GLY A 289 24.16 -2.94 1.80
CA GLY A 289 22.82 -3.41 1.41
C GLY A 289 22.79 -4.63 0.49
N ALA A 290 23.84 -5.45 0.45
CA ALA A 290 24.00 -6.57 -0.50
C ALA A 290 23.81 -6.18 -1.98
N GLY A 291 24.08 -4.90 -2.33
CA GLY A 291 23.93 -4.38 -3.69
C GLY A 291 22.50 -4.04 -4.13
N LYS A 292 21.50 -4.09 -3.22
CA LYS A 292 20.13 -3.68 -3.54
C LYS A 292 20.01 -2.15 -3.55
N ALA A 293 19.40 -1.61 -4.60
CA ALA A 293 19.13 -0.16 -4.70
C ALA A 293 17.99 0.27 -3.76
N THR A 294 18.17 1.43 -3.12
CA THR A 294 17.15 2.20 -2.39
C THR A 294 16.87 3.49 -3.14
N TYR A 295 15.63 3.98 -3.07
CA TYR A 295 15.19 5.15 -3.82
C TYR A 295 14.72 6.24 -2.84
N GLU A 296 15.21 7.46 -2.98
CA GLU A 296 14.95 8.58 -2.08
C GLU A 296 14.32 9.76 -2.84
N ILE A 297 13.35 10.44 -2.24
CA ILE A 297 12.79 11.71 -2.72
C ILE A 297 12.92 12.73 -1.59
N GLU A 298 13.67 13.79 -1.85
CA GLU A 298 13.97 14.87 -0.91
C GLU A 298 13.53 16.21 -1.52
N VAL A 299 12.99 17.11 -0.70
CA VAL A 299 12.60 18.46 -1.10
C VAL A 299 13.43 19.44 -0.28
N GLU A 300 14.43 20.05 -0.92
CA GLU A 300 15.44 20.90 -0.27
C GLU A 300 15.13 22.38 -0.50
N LEU A 301 15.28 23.22 0.52
CA LEU A 301 15.12 24.66 0.38
C LEU A 301 16.36 25.24 -0.33
N ASN A 302 16.14 25.93 -1.45
CA ASN A 302 17.19 26.55 -2.23
C ASN A 302 18.02 27.52 -1.37
N ARG A 303 19.34 27.49 -1.55
CA ARG A 303 20.31 28.32 -0.84
C ARG A 303 19.97 29.81 -0.82
N GLU A 304 19.46 30.37 -1.91
CA GLU A 304 19.06 31.79 -1.96
C GLU A 304 17.83 32.08 -1.09
N PHE A 305 16.87 31.16 -1.02
CA PHE A 305 15.73 31.27 -0.13
C PHE A 305 16.10 31.02 1.33
N THR A 306 17.05 30.12 1.63
CA THR A 306 17.63 29.96 2.97
C THR A 306 18.30 31.26 3.42
N LYS A 307 19.11 31.91 2.57
CA LYS A 307 19.68 33.23 2.86
C LYS A 307 18.59 34.29 3.07
N LYS A 308 17.55 34.29 2.24
CA LYS A 308 16.42 35.23 2.37
C LYS A 308 15.71 35.06 3.71
N LEU A 309 15.41 33.82 4.10
CA LEU A 309 14.78 33.47 5.37
C LEU A 309 15.57 34.01 6.58
N VAL A 310 16.91 33.90 6.54
CA VAL A 310 17.79 34.39 7.61
C VAL A 310 17.90 35.92 7.61
N LYS A 311 18.01 36.54 6.43
CA LYS A 311 18.24 37.99 6.29
C LYS A 311 17.00 38.85 6.52
N THR A 312 15.80 38.34 6.25
CA THR A 312 14.55 39.11 6.44
C THR A 312 14.38 39.49 7.92
N GLN A 313 14.35 40.79 8.19
CA GLN A 313 14.19 41.36 9.55
C GLN A 313 12.75 41.80 9.83
N GLU A 314 12.04 42.29 8.82
CA GLU A 314 10.67 42.76 8.99
C GLU A 314 9.72 41.59 9.25
N ARG A 315 8.92 41.68 10.32
CA ARG A 315 8.05 40.59 10.78
C ARG A 315 6.97 40.24 9.76
N GLU A 316 6.36 41.24 9.11
CA GLU A 316 5.31 41.02 8.12
C GLU A 316 5.86 40.35 6.85
N GLU A 317 7.02 40.80 6.36
CA GLU A 317 7.68 40.17 5.22
C GLU A 317 8.14 38.74 5.53
N LEU A 318 8.63 38.50 6.76
CA LEU A 318 9.04 37.18 7.22
C LEU A 318 7.85 36.22 7.25
N ASP A 319 6.71 36.66 7.79
CA ASP A 319 5.51 35.83 7.86
C ASP A 319 4.94 35.51 6.47
N LYS A 320 4.95 36.49 5.55
CA LYS A 320 4.60 36.28 4.14
C LYS A 320 5.54 35.28 3.46
N LEU A 321 6.85 35.40 3.69
CA LEU A 321 7.85 34.49 3.14
C LEU A 321 7.66 33.06 3.66
N VAL A 322 7.57 32.89 4.98
CA VAL A 322 7.38 31.58 5.61
C VAL A 322 6.06 30.95 5.18
N SER A 323 4.98 31.74 5.11
CA SER A 323 3.69 31.28 4.63
C SER A 323 3.76 30.81 3.16
N SER A 324 4.40 31.58 2.30
CA SER A 324 4.61 31.22 0.89
C SER A 324 5.42 29.92 0.76
N LEU A 325 6.57 29.81 1.43
CA LEU A 325 7.40 28.60 1.42
C LEU A 325 6.66 27.37 1.96
N SER A 326 5.84 27.54 2.99
CA SER A 326 5.07 26.44 3.59
C SER A 326 3.98 25.94 2.65
N VAL A 327 3.27 26.85 1.97
CA VAL A 327 2.26 26.50 0.96
C VAL A 327 2.90 25.82 -0.24
N GLN A 328 4.06 26.31 -0.70
CA GLN A 328 4.82 25.67 -1.77
C GLN A 328 5.24 24.25 -1.41
N LEU A 329 5.79 24.05 -0.20
CA LEU A 329 6.20 22.71 0.25
C LEU A 329 5.01 21.76 0.33
N LEU A 330 3.89 22.21 0.90
CA LEU A 330 2.66 21.42 0.97
C LEU A 330 2.17 21.03 -0.43
N TRP A 331 2.10 21.99 -1.35
CA TRP A 331 1.73 21.75 -2.75
C TRP A 331 2.64 20.71 -3.42
N ILE A 332 3.95 20.84 -3.23
CA ILE A 332 4.92 19.89 -3.78
C ILE A 332 4.64 18.49 -3.24
N ILE A 333 4.47 18.35 -1.92
CA ILE A 333 4.23 17.06 -1.27
C ILE A 333 2.91 16.43 -1.72
N GLU A 334 1.85 17.22 -1.86
CA GLU A 334 0.54 16.73 -2.34
C GLU A 334 0.61 16.21 -3.77
N ASN A 335 1.39 16.87 -4.64
CA ASN A 335 1.55 16.46 -6.04
C ASN A 335 2.64 15.40 -6.24
N LEU A 336 3.58 15.27 -5.30
CA LEU A 336 4.56 14.17 -5.25
C LEU A 336 4.01 12.96 -4.53
N ALA A 337 2.93 13.05 -3.76
CA ALA A 337 2.31 11.87 -3.19
C ALA A 337 1.91 10.94 -4.36
N PRO A 338 2.26 9.64 -4.31
CA PRO A 338 1.85 8.75 -5.37
C PRO A 338 0.33 8.72 -5.34
N VAL A 339 -0.30 9.36 -6.32
CA VAL A 339 -1.67 9.04 -6.67
C VAL A 339 -1.54 7.62 -7.18
N GLU A 340 -1.97 6.64 -6.39
CA GLU A 340 -2.19 5.33 -6.97
C GLU A 340 -3.20 5.56 -8.10
N ASN A 341 -2.72 5.51 -9.34
CA ASN A 341 -3.55 5.23 -10.51
C ASN A 341 -4.01 3.76 -10.46
N ASP A 342 -4.34 3.28 -9.27
CA ASP A 342 -5.01 2.03 -9.05
C ASP A 342 -6.49 2.36 -9.19
N LEU A 343 -6.93 2.30 -10.44
CA LEU A 343 -8.35 2.24 -10.79
C LEU A 343 -9.09 1.42 -9.73
N GLU A 344 -10.06 2.00 -9.04
CA GLU A 344 -10.78 1.30 -7.99
C GLU A 344 -12.12 0.78 -8.50
N VAL A 345 -12.64 -0.27 -7.88
CA VAL A 345 -13.99 -0.76 -8.19
C VAL A 345 -15.04 0.34 -8.04
N ALA A 346 -14.88 1.21 -7.03
CA ALA A 346 -15.76 2.34 -6.76
C ALA A 346 -15.79 3.38 -7.89
N ASP A 347 -14.72 3.48 -8.69
CA ASP A 347 -14.65 4.42 -9.81
C ASP A 347 -15.57 4.01 -10.96
N PHE A 348 -15.92 2.71 -11.07
CA PHE A 348 -16.71 2.18 -12.18
C PHE A 348 -18.17 1.89 -11.83
N LEU A 349 -18.47 1.78 -10.54
CA LEU A 349 -19.81 1.48 -10.06
C LEU A 349 -20.49 2.72 -9.49
N GLN A 350 -21.81 2.76 -9.61
CA GLN A 350 -22.66 3.76 -8.96
C GLN A 350 -23.85 3.10 -8.28
N ARG A 351 -24.53 3.86 -7.42
CA ARG A 351 -25.82 3.43 -6.87
C ARG A 351 -26.80 3.19 -8.00
N HIS A 352 -27.52 2.07 -7.93
CA HIS A 352 -28.48 1.73 -8.96
C HIS A 352 -29.63 2.77 -8.98
N PRO A 353 -29.90 3.43 -10.11
CA PRO A 353 -30.87 4.53 -10.15
C PRO A 353 -32.31 4.05 -10.00
N LYS A 354 -32.61 2.84 -10.49
CA LYS A 354 -33.96 2.26 -10.45
C LYS A 354 -34.19 1.48 -9.16
N GLN A 355 -34.96 2.04 -8.22
CA GLN A 355 -35.26 1.39 -6.94
C GLN A 355 -36.12 0.13 -7.08
N HIS A 356 -37.01 0.09 -8.09
CA HIS A 356 -37.85 -1.09 -8.34
C HIS A 356 -37.01 -2.30 -8.77
N ALA A 357 -35.96 -2.11 -9.57
CA ALA A 357 -35.04 -3.18 -9.97
C ALA A 357 -34.30 -3.75 -8.76
N ILE A 358 -33.85 -2.89 -7.83
CA ILE A 358 -33.22 -3.32 -6.56
C ILE A 358 -34.21 -4.12 -5.72
N SER A 359 -35.43 -3.61 -5.56
CA SER A 359 -36.51 -4.30 -4.84
C SER A 359 -36.80 -5.67 -5.45
N ARG A 360 -36.85 -5.76 -6.78
CA ARG A 360 -37.07 -7.02 -7.51
C ARG A 360 -35.93 -8.01 -7.29
N ALA A 361 -34.68 -7.55 -7.41
CA ALA A 361 -33.50 -8.36 -7.16
C ALA A 361 -33.47 -8.92 -5.71
N LYS A 362 -33.82 -8.10 -4.71
CA LYS A 362 -33.95 -8.54 -3.31
C LYS A 362 -35.02 -9.61 -3.13
N LYS A 363 -36.19 -9.43 -3.75
CA LYS A 363 -37.29 -10.40 -3.72
C LYS A 363 -36.89 -11.74 -4.35
N MET A 364 -36.12 -11.72 -5.44
CA MET A 364 -35.57 -12.92 -6.06
C MET A 364 -34.59 -13.66 -5.14
N CYS A 365 -33.75 -12.93 -4.40
CA CYS A 365 -32.91 -13.54 -3.35
C CYS A 365 -33.74 -14.19 -2.24
N GLY A 366 -34.82 -13.53 -1.80
CA GLY A 366 -35.75 -14.07 -0.79
C GLY A 366 -36.46 -15.35 -1.24
N ALA A 367 -36.94 -15.36 -2.49
CA ALA A 367 -37.55 -16.54 -3.10
C ALA A 367 -36.55 -17.70 -3.20
N LEU A 368 -35.32 -17.43 -3.67
CA LEU A 368 -34.27 -18.44 -3.77
C LEU A 368 -33.89 -19.02 -2.40
N ARG A 369 -33.80 -18.17 -1.37
CA ARG A 369 -33.53 -18.62 0.00
C ARG A 369 -34.65 -19.53 0.52
N SER A 370 -35.90 -19.13 0.33
CA SER A 370 -37.07 -19.93 0.69
C SER A 370 -37.09 -21.29 0.00
N PHE A 371 -36.74 -21.32 -1.29
CA PHE A 371 -36.65 -22.56 -2.07
C PHE A 371 -35.57 -23.53 -1.55
N GLY A 372 -34.41 -22.99 -1.16
CA GLY A 372 -33.34 -23.81 -0.58
C GLY A 372 -33.67 -24.28 0.85
N ASP A 373 -34.39 -23.47 1.64
CA ASP A 373 -34.79 -23.79 3.02
C ASP A 373 -35.96 -24.79 3.13
N GLY A 374 -36.74 -25.04 2.06
CA GLY A 374 -37.63 -26.22 2.00
C GLY A 374 -39.07 -26.05 1.51
N SER A 375 -39.42 -25.02 0.72
CA SER A 375 -40.79 -24.90 0.17
C SER A 375 -40.89 -25.24 -1.34
N SER A 376 -41.66 -26.29 -1.63
CA SER A 376 -42.12 -26.79 -2.95
C SER A 376 -41.11 -27.58 -3.82
N TYR A 377 -41.53 -28.80 -4.20
CA TYR A 377 -40.75 -29.78 -4.97
C TYR A 377 -41.10 -29.81 -6.46
N ASP A 378 -42.08 -29.03 -6.96
CA ASP A 378 -42.85 -29.54 -8.12
C ASP A 378 -42.70 -28.79 -9.44
N THR A 379 -41.88 -27.73 -9.57
CA THR A 379 -41.71 -27.08 -10.89
C THR A 379 -40.30 -26.66 -11.26
N GLY A 380 -39.31 -26.74 -10.36
CA GLY A 380 -37.93 -26.29 -10.65
C GLY A 380 -37.78 -24.79 -10.94
N ALA A 381 -38.88 -24.03 -10.94
CA ALA A 381 -38.93 -22.59 -11.19
C ALA A 381 -38.95 -21.81 -9.86
N VAL A 382 -37.93 -20.98 -9.62
CA VAL A 382 -37.74 -20.25 -8.34
C VAL A 382 -38.67 -19.03 -8.21
N TYR A 383 -39.04 -18.41 -9.32
CA TYR A 383 -39.71 -17.10 -9.33
C TYR A 383 -41.22 -17.25 -9.56
N GLY A 384 -41.92 -17.79 -8.55
CA GLY A 384 -43.39 -17.76 -8.47
C GLY A 384 -43.86 -16.63 -7.55
N ASN A 385 -44.73 -15.75 -8.06
CA ASN A 385 -45.34 -14.60 -7.35
C ASN A 385 -44.37 -13.84 -6.40
N LEU A 386 -43.36 -13.21 -7.00
CA LEU A 386 -42.37 -12.37 -6.29
C LEU A 386 -42.99 -11.16 -5.56
N ASP A 387 -44.24 -10.79 -5.86
CA ASP A 387 -44.86 -9.62 -5.24
C ASP A 387 -45.15 -9.83 -3.75
N ASN A 388 -45.38 -11.09 -3.34
CA ASN A 388 -45.55 -11.50 -1.95
C ASN A 388 -44.24 -11.63 -1.16
N GLN A 389 -43.07 -11.52 -1.81
CA GLN A 389 -41.78 -11.59 -1.14
C GLN A 389 -41.42 -10.26 -0.48
N THR A 390 -40.87 -10.32 0.72
CA THR A 390 -40.30 -9.15 1.42
C THR A 390 -38.98 -8.71 0.79
N THR A 391 -38.66 -7.42 0.93
CA THR A 391 -37.37 -6.85 0.55
C THR A 391 -36.36 -6.87 1.70
N GLU A 392 -36.80 -7.16 2.92
CA GLU A 392 -35.94 -7.38 4.09
C GLU A 392 -35.41 -8.81 4.12
N VAL A 393 -34.42 -9.07 3.25
CA VAL A 393 -33.82 -10.39 3.10
C VAL A 393 -32.35 -10.32 3.49
N LYS A 394 -31.90 -11.26 4.32
CA LYS A 394 -30.46 -11.49 4.54
C LYS A 394 -29.81 -11.93 3.22
N SER A 395 -28.58 -11.49 2.97
CA SER A 395 -27.86 -11.91 1.76
C SER A 395 -27.81 -13.43 1.66
N PRO A 396 -28.16 -14.03 0.50
CA PRO A 396 -28.05 -15.47 0.31
C PRO A 396 -26.59 -15.90 0.08
N ALA A 397 -25.65 -14.97 -0.09
CA ALA A 397 -24.26 -15.31 -0.41
C ALA A 397 -23.62 -16.24 0.65
N CYS A 398 -22.97 -17.31 0.18
CA CYS A 398 -22.25 -18.28 1.01
C CYS A 398 -20.97 -17.68 1.61
N MET A 399 -20.70 -17.86 2.89
CA MET A 399 -19.58 -17.25 3.61
C MET A 399 -18.54 -18.31 4.04
N PRO A 400 -17.27 -18.17 3.62
CA PRO A 400 -16.20 -19.10 4.00
C PRO A 400 -15.72 -18.92 5.44
N VAL A 401 -15.31 -20.02 6.08
CA VAL A 401 -14.61 -20.03 7.38
C VAL A 401 -13.09 -20.12 7.20
N ASN A 402 -12.32 -19.68 8.20
CA ASN A 402 -10.85 -19.70 8.11
C ASN A 402 -10.33 -21.14 8.09
N PHE A 403 -9.36 -21.40 7.21
CA PHE A 403 -8.64 -22.66 7.15
C PHE A 403 -7.75 -22.81 8.37
N GLN A 404 -7.72 -24.01 8.93
CA GLN A 404 -6.99 -24.39 10.14
C GLN A 404 -6.40 -25.78 9.94
N ARG A 405 -5.40 -26.16 10.75
CA ARG A 405 -4.63 -27.38 10.55
C ARG A 405 -5.48 -28.64 10.64
N HIS A 406 -6.53 -28.65 11.47
CA HIS A 406 -7.44 -29.81 11.55
C HIS A 406 -8.25 -30.03 10.25
N HIS A 407 -8.38 -29.03 9.38
CA HIS A 407 -9.09 -29.17 8.12
C HIS A 407 -8.30 -29.95 7.06
N PHE A 408 -6.99 -30.18 7.25
CA PHE A 408 -6.18 -30.95 6.30
C PHE A 408 -6.80 -32.32 6.01
N ASP A 409 -7.23 -33.03 7.05
CA ASP A 409 -7.81 -34.37 6.92
C ASP A 409 -9.18 -34.33 6.24
N MET A 410 -9.99 -33.33 6.59
CA MET A 410 -11.30 -33.10 5.96
C MET A 410 -11.17 -32.86 4.44
N ILE A 411 -10.24 -32.02 3.99
CA ILE A 411 -10.05 -31.75 2.56
C ILE A 411 -9.43 -32.96 1.85
N LYS A 412 -8.55 -33.72 2.51
CA LYS A 412 -7.97 -34.94 1.92
C LYS A 412 -9.03 -36.01 1.66
N GLN A 413 -9.97 -36.18 2.60
CA GLN A 413 -11.06 -37.15 2.51
C GLN A 413 -12.22 -36.65 1.63
N GLY A 414 -12.45 -35.34 1.62
CA GLY A 414 -13.51 -34.68 0.89
C GLY A 414 -13.20 -34.40 -0.59
N SER A 415 -14.26 -34.22 -1.37
CA SER A 415 -14.14 -33.69 -2.73
C SER A 415 -14.14 -32.16 -2.69
N HIS A 416 -12.96 -31.56 -2.68
CA HIS A 416 -12.77 -30.10 -2.74
C HIS A 416 -12.08 -29.68 -4.03
N PHE A 417 -12.54 -28.55 -4.56
CA PHE A 417 -11.86 -27.79 -5.60
C PHE A 417 -11.06 -26.66 -4.98
N VAL A 418 -10.01 -26.23 -5.66
CA VAL A 418 -9.14 -25.13 -5.21
C VAL A 418 -9.03 -24.04 -6.25
N SER A 419 -8.96 -22.80 -5.80
CA SER A 419 -8.74 -21.61 -6.63
C SER A 419 -8.12 -20.51 -5.78
N GLU A 420 -7.49 -19.53 -6.41
CA GLU A 420 -6.95 -18.36 -5.73
C GLU A 420 -8.06 -17.65 -4.96
N LYS A 421 -7.76 -17.14 -3.77
CA LYS A 421 -8.68 -16.24 -3.08
C LYS A 421 -8.51 -14.86 -3.70
N THR A 422 -9.56 -14.41 -4.36
CA THR A 422 -9.58 -13.13 -5.05
C THR A 422 -9.62 -12.01 -4.02
N ASP A 423 -8.86 -10.94 -4.27
CA ASP A 423 -8.90 -9.72 -3.47
C ASP A 423 -9.71 -8.66 -4.23
N GLY A 424 -11.02 -8.70 -4.03
CA GLY A 424 -12.02 -7.91 -4.74
C GLY A 424 -13.22 -7.56 -3.89
N VAL A 425 -14.15 -6.82 -4.48
CA VAL A 425 -15.43 -6.48 -3.82
C VAL A 425 -16.49 -7.46 -4.29
N ARG A 426 -17.09 -8.19 -3.34
CA ARG A 426 -18.07 -9.23 -3.63
C ARG A 426 -19.44 -8.65 -3.94
N TYR A 427 -20.04 -9.11 -5.03
CA TYR A 427 -21.39 -8.79 -5.43
C TYR A 427 -22.14 -10.03 -5.91
N LEU A 428 -23.43 -10.07 -5.66
CA LEU A 428 -24.35 -10.91 -6.41
C LEU A 428 -24.78 -10.14 -7.66
N MET A 429 -24.56 -10.71 -8.84
CA MET A 429 -25.07 -10.14 -10.09
C MET A 429 -26.39 -10.82 -10.43
N ILE A 430 -27.47 -10.03 -10.42
CA ILE A 430 -28.84 -10.52 -10.59
C ILE A 430 -29.41 -9.92 -11.87
N PHE A 431 -29.64 -10.79 -12.84
CA PHE A 431 -30.44 -10.47 -14.02
C PHE A 431 -31.89 -10.68 -13.61
N THR A 432 -32.69 -9.62 -13.48
CA THR A 432 -34.04 -9.76 -12.94
C THR A 432 -34.94 -10.52 -13.91
N ASP A 433 -36.19 -10.76 -13.53
CA ASP A 433 -37.21 -11.28 -14.44
C ASP A 433 -37.58 -10.29 -15.56
N ASN A 434 -37.17 -9.01 -15.43
CA ASN A 434 -37.19 -8.05 -16.52
C ASN A 434 -35.89 -8.14 -17.34
N PRO A 435 -35.95 -8.46 -18.65
CA PRO A 435 -34.78 -8.66 -19.49
C PRO A 435 -33.93 -7.40 -19.70
N ALA A 436 -34.37 -6.22 -19.28
CA ALA A 436 -33.61 -4.98 -19.39
C ALA A 436 -32.93 -4.55 -18.08
N GLU A 437 -32.93 -5.39 -17.04
CA GLU A 437 -32.49 -5.02 -15.70
C GLU A 437 -31.47 -6.01 -15.12
N VAL A 438 -30.30 -5.46 -14.76
CA VAL A 438 -29.25 -6.17 -14.02
C VAL A 438 -28.85 -5.34 -12.80
N VAL A 439 -28.77 -6.00 -11.64
CA VAL A 439 -28.43 -5.36 -10.36
C VAL A 439 -27.25 -6.09 -9.74
N LEU A 440 -26.24 -5.32 -9.32
CA LEU A 440 -25.18 -5.79 -8.44
C LEU A 440 -25.61 -5.54 -6.99
N LEU A 441 -25.86 -6.59 -6.21
CA LEU A 441 -26.13 -6.47 -4.78
C LEU A 441 -24.85 -6.72 -3.99
N ASP A 442 -24.48 -5.77 -3.14
CA ASP A 442 -23.37 -5.92 -2.21
C ASP A 442 -23.78 -6.73 -0.96
N ARG A 443 -22.84 -6.88 -0.01
CA ARG A 443 -23.08 -7.58 1.26
C ARG A 443 -24.16 -6.92 2.14
N LYS A 444 -24.36 -5.60 1.99
CA LYS A 444 -25.40 -4.83 2.69
C LYS A 444 -26.75 -4.90 1.97
N MET A 445 -26.87 -5.72 0.92
CA MET A 445 -28.03 -5.78 0.03
C MET A 445 -28.37 -4.42 -0.57
N GLN A 446 -27.36 -3.57 -0.80
CA GLN A 446 -27.55 -2.32 -1.53
C GLN A 446 -27.30 -2.55 -3.01
N GLY A 447 -28.11 -1.88 -3.85
CA GLY A 447 -28.06 -2.02 -5.30
C GLY A 447 -27.06 -1.09 -5.95
N TRP A 448 -26.26 -1.66 -6.85
CA TRP A 448 -25.26 -1.00 -7.65
C TRP A 448 -25.44 -1.36 -9.12
N CYS A 449 -24.93 -0.50 -10.00
CA CYS A 449 -24.80 -0.76 -11.42
C CYS A 449 -23.50 -0.18 -11.95
N VAL A 450 -23.12 -0.58 -13.17
CA VAL A 450 -22.03 0.08 -13.89
C VAL A 450 -22.48 1.49 -14.29
N LYS A 451 -21.56 2.47 -14.24
CA LYS A 451 -21.86 3.87 -14.59
C LYS A 451 -22.28 4.06 -16.06
N ASP A 452 -21.80 3.20 -16.94
CA ASP A 452 -22.09 3.27 -18.38
C ASP A 452 -23.40 2.53 -18.72
N GLU A 453 -24.43 3.26 -19.17
CA GLU A 453 -25.73 2.68 -19.52
C GLU A 453 -25.68 1.75 -20.74
N THR A 454 -24.74 1.97 -21.67
CA THR A 454 -24.61 1.11 -22.87
C THR A 454 -24.14 -0.28 -22.49
N ASN A 455 -23.26 -0.38 -21.47
CA ASN A 455 -22.79 -1.62 -20.89
C ASN A 455 -23.95 -2.46 -20.31
N LEU A 456 -24.86 -1.80 -19.61
CA LEU A 456 -25.96 -2.44 -18.89
C LEU A 456 -26.92 -3.14 -19.86
N ALA A 457 -27.26 -2.49 -20.97
CA ALA A 457 -28.10 -3.07 -22.01
C ALA A 457 -27.46 -4.29 -22.70
N GLU A 458 -26.14 -4.30 -22.87
CA GLU A 458 -25.42 -5.42 -23.48
C GLU A 458 -25.25 -6.61 -22.53
N LEU A 459 -24.99 -6.36 -21.24
CA LEU A 459 -24.99 -7.40 -20.21
C LEU A 459 -26.34 -8.14 -20.18
N CYS A 460 -27.43 -7.38 -20.19
CA CYS A 460 -28.80 -7.89 -20.23
C CYS A 460 -29.09 -8.78 -21.46
N LYS A 461 -28.43 -8.54 -22.60
CA LYS A 461 -28.53 -9.40 -23.79
C LYS A 461 -27.69 -10.68 -23.68
N ALA A 462 -26.61 -10.64 -22.90
CA ALA A 462 -25.64 -11.72 -22.81
C ALA A 462 -26.06 -12.85 -21.87
N VAL A 463 -26.89 -12.55 -20.86
CA VAL A 463 -27.27 -13.52 -19.83
C VAL A 463 -28.79 -13.60 -19.70
N GLN A 464 -29.29 -14.82 -19.52
CA GLN A 464 -30.73 -15.07 -19.43
C GLN A 464 -31.37 -14.34 -18.21
N PRO A 465 -32.53 -13.69 -18.37
CA PRO A 465 -33.29 -13.10 -17.26
C PRO A 465 -33.62 -14.15 -16.18
N GLY A 466 -33.55 -13.77 -14.91
CA GLY A 466 -33.69 -14.68 -13.76
C GLY A 466 -32.36 -15.26 -13.25
N THR A 467 -31.26 -15.08 -13.96
CA THR A 467 -29.96 -15.64 -13.55
C THR A 467 -29.39 -14.91 -12.34
N ILE A 468 -28.86 -15.67 -11.36
CA ILE A 468 -28.17 -15.14 -10.18
C ILE A 468 -26.76 -15.72 -10.12
N LEU A 469 -25.76 -14.84 -10.25
CA LEU A 469 -24.34 -15.17 -10.21
C LEU A 469 -23.69 -14.67 -8.91
N ASP A 470 -22.80 -15.48 -8.33
CA ASP A 470 -21.97 -15.12 -7.19
C ASP A 470 -20.54 -14.86 -7.67
N GLY A 471 -20.02 -13.67 -7.37
CA GLY A 471 -18.77 -13.20 -7.93
C GLY A 471 -18.16 -12.01 -7.21
N GLU A 472 -17.01 -11.60 -7.70
CA GLU A 472 -16.27 -10.43 -7.22
C GLU A 472 -15.91 -9.51 -8.39
N VAL A 473 -16.06 -8.20 -8.18
CA VAL A 473 -15.49 -7.20 -9.09
C VAL A 473 -14.04 -6.98 -8.67
N VAL A 474 -13.12 -7.15 -9.62
CA VAL A 474 -11.68 -6.88 -9.44
C VAL A 474 -11.15 -6.02 -10.56
N ILE A 475 -9.98 -5.45 -10.32
CA ILE A 475 -9.24 -4.66 -11.30
C ILE A 475 -8.25 -5.57 -11.99
N ASN A 476 -8.44 -5.77 -13.29
CA ASN A 476 -7.46 -6.48 -14.11
C ASN A 476 -6.22 -5.60 -14.27
N ARG A 477 -5.09 -6.05 -13.75
CA ARG A 477 -3.84 -5.28 -13.67
C ARG A 477 -3.10 -5.21 -15.02
N LYS A 478 -3.38 -6.14 -15.96
CA LYS A 478 -2.89 -6.06 -17.35
C LYS A 478 -3.63 -4.98 -18.13
N HIS A 479 -4.97 -5.05 -18.08
CA HIS A 479 -5.86 -4.26 -18.93
C HIS A 479 -6.33 -2.97 -18.27
N LYS A 480 -5.99 -2.76 -16.99
CA LYS A 480 -6.33 -1.58 -16.20
C LYS A 480 -7.83 -1.27 -16.34
N ARG A 481 -8.67 -2.23 -15.99
CA ARG A 481 -10.15 -2.10 -16.03
C ARG A 481 -10.82 -3.07 -15.06
N PRO A 482 -12.05 -2.80 -14.61
CA PRO A 482 -12.81 -3.74 -13.80
C PRO A 482 -13.24 -4.95 -14.63
N ILE A 483 -13.27 -6.10 -13.99
CA ILE A 483 -13.85 -7.36 -14.48
C ILE A 483 -14.69 -7.98 -13.36
N PHE A 484 -15.76 -8.70 -13.72
CA PHE A 484 -16.54 -9.48 -12.77
C PHE A 484 -16.14 -10.95 -12.85
N ILE A 485 -15.46 -11.45 -11.81
CA ILE A 485 -15.06 -12.84 -11.70
C ILE A 485 -16.18 -13.64 -11.05
N ILE A 486 -16.83 -14.48 -11.84
CA ILE A 486 -17.91 -15.37 -11.42
C ILE A 486 -17.32 -16.66 -10.88
N PHE A 487 -17.66 -17.03 -9.65
CA PHE A 487 -17.17 -18.26 -9.03
C PHE A 487 -18.26 -19.26 -8.66
N ASP A 488 -19.53 -18.86 -8.61
CA ASP A 488 -20.66 -19.79 -8.47
C ASP A 488 -21.91 -19.25 -9.19
N VAL A 489 -22.90 -20.12 -9.42
CA VAL A 489 -24.21 -19.79 -10.00
C VAL A 489 -25.31 -20.41 -9.15
N MET A 490 -26.20 -19.57 -8.65
CA MET A 490 -27.31 -20.02 -7.80
C MET A 490 -28.57 -20.34 -8.61
N CYS A 491 -28.80 -19.58 -9.68
CA CYS A 491 -29.95 -19.73 -10.57
C CYS A 491 -29.54 -19.43 -12.01
N SER A 492 -30.03 -20.22 -12.97
CA SER A 492 -29.85 -19.98 -14.40
C SER A 492 -31.23 -19.88 -15.05
N GLY A 493 -31.61 -18.67 -15.45
CA GLY A 493 -32.99 -18.41 -15.84
C GLY A 493 -33.94 -18.62 -14.66
N THR A 494 -34.95 -19.48 -14.80
CA THR A 494 -35.86 -19.86 -13.70
C THR A 494 -35.36 -21.07 -12.90
N LYS A 495 -34.32 -21.77 -13.36
CA LYS A 495 -33.86 -23.03 -12.78
C LYS A 495 -32.94 -22.80 -11.59
N ALA A 496 -33.40 -23.18 -10.40
CA ALA A 496 -32.55 -23.19 -9.20
C ALA A 496 -31.45 -24.24 -9.32
N LEU A 497 -30.22 -23.85 -8.97
CA LEU A 497 -29.05 -24.74 -8.96
C LEU A 497 -28.47 -24.95 -7.55
N VAL A 498 -29.01 -24.27 -6.54
CA VAL A 498 -28.51 -24.31 -5.15
C VAL A 498 -28.51 -25.71 -4.53
N LYS A 499 -29.43 -26.60 -4.94
CA LYS A 499 -29.47 -28.01 -4.47
C LYS A 499 -28.49 -28.94 -5.22
N ASN A 500 -27.97 -28.52 -6.37
CA ASN A 500 -26.99 -29.30 -7.12
C ASN A 500 -25.60 -29.21 -6.47
N LYS A 501 -24.79 -30.26 -6.61
CA LYS A 501 -23.36 -30.23 -6.24
C LYS A 501 -22.61 -29.13 -7.00
N PHE A 502 -21.56 -28.57 -6.39
CA PHE A 502 -20.76 -27.50 -6.98
C PHE A 502 -20.21 -27.85 -8.38
N GLU A 503 -19.78 -29.08 -8.62
CA GLU A 503 -19.28 -29.51 -9.92
C GLU A 503 -20.29 -29.29 -11.05
N HIS A 504 -21.58 -29.57 -10.80
CA HIS A 504 -22.64 -29.30 -11.77
C HIS A 504 -22.84 -27.80 -11.98
N ARG A 505 -22.80 -27.00 -10.90
CA ARG A 505 -22.89 -25.52 -11.00
C ARG A 505 -21.71 -24.94 -11.80
N LEU A 506 -20.50 -25.46 -11.56
CA LEU A 506 -19.29 -25.12 -12.31
C LEU A 506 -19.39 -25.54 -13.78
N GLN A 507 -20.02 -26.66 -14.10
CA GLN A 507 -20.28 -27.08 -15.48
C GLN A 507 -21.27 -26.14 -16.18
N VAL A 508 -22.32 -25.68 -15.49
CA VAL A 508 -23.22 -24.65 -16.03
C VAL A 508 -22.44 -23.38 -16.37
N LEU A 509 -21.56 -22.92 -15.48
CA LEU A 509 -20.67 -21.78 -15.78
C LEU A 509 -19.74 -22.05 -16.96
N ARG A 510 -19.19 -23.26 -17.09
CA ARG A 510 -18.33 -23.66 -18.23
C ARG A 510 -19.07 -23.57 -19.56
N ASN A 511 -20.33 -23.94 -19.58
CA ASN A 511 -21.17 -23.97 -20.78
C ASN A 511 -21.83 -22.61 -21.08
N GLY A 512 -21.87 -21.69 -20.09
CA GLY A 512 -22.52 -20.39 -20.20
C GLY A 512 -21.78 -19.31 -21.01
N GLY A 513 -20.71 -19.65 -21.73
CA GLY A 513 -20.00 -18.71 -22.62
C GLY A 513 -19.18 -17.62 -21.91
N PHE A 514 -19.00 -17.68 -20.59
CA PHE A 514 -18.18 -16.71 -19.86
C PHE A 514 -16.69 -16.81 -20.21
N LEU A 515 -15.98 -15.68 -20.20
CA LEU A 515 -14.57 -15.59 -20.60
C LEU A 515 -13.69 -16.53 -19.75
N ASN A 516 -12.82 -17.29 -20.42
CA ASN A 516 -11.84 -18.18 -19.78
C ASN A 516 -10.41 -18.02 -20.34
N ASP A 517 -10.30 -17.58 -21.59
CA ASP A 517 -9.08 -17.32 -22.34
C ASP A 517 -9.44 -16.37 -23.50
N PRO A 518 -8.89 -15.15 -23.57
CA PRO A 518 -9.26 -14.19 -24.61
C PRO A 518 -8.55 -14.47 -25.94
N GLU A 519 -7.56 -15.38 -25.97
CA GLU A 519 -6.85 -15.76 -27.19
C GLU A 519 -7.52 -16.94 -27.93
N LYS A 520 -8.47 -17.62 -27.28
CA LYS A 520 -9.35 -18.59 -27.94
C LYS A 520 -10.61 -17.89 -28.42
N LYS A 521 -10.71 -17.69 -29.75
CA LYS A 521 -11.97 -17.34 -30.42
C LYS A 521 -13.03 -18.41 -30.09
N GLY A 522 -13.94 -18.08 -29.18
CA GLY A 522 -15.12 -18.87 -28.82
C GLY A 522 -16.32 -17.93 -28.73
N ASP A 523 -17.46 -18.40 -29.23
CA ASP A 523 -18.54 -17.63 -29.88
C ASP A 523 -19.29 -16.53 -29.10
N TRP A 524 -19.07 -16.24 -27.81
CA TRP A 524 -19.84 -15.17 -27.14
C TRP A 524 -19.06 -14.31 -26.14
N LEU A 525 -19.32 -13.01 -26.26
CA LEU A 525 -18.66 -11.82 -25.68
C LEU A 525 -17.22 -11.58 -26.16
N ASP A 526 -17.14 -11.09 -27.40
CA ASP A 526 -16.02 -10.31 -27.96
C ASP A 526 -15.82 -9.02 -27.12
N VAL A 527 -15.31 -9.21 -25.91
CA VAL A 527 -14.66 -8.14 -25.16
C VAL A 527 -13.23 -8.16 -25.62
N ASP A 528 -12.94 -7.29 -26.57
CA ASP A 528 -11.57 -6.85 -26.76
C ASP A 528 -11.07 -6.27 -25.41
N LEU A 529 -10.29 -7.08 -24.70
CA LEU A 529 -9.63 -6.63 -23.47
C LEU A 529 -8.56 -5.57 -23.77
N THR A 530 -8.18 -5.39 -25.03
CA THR A 530 -7.17 -4.43 -25.51
C THR A 530 -7.76 -3.10 -25.99
N GLY A 531 -9.09 -2.99 -26.12
CA GLY A 531 -9.78 -1.84 -26.69
C GLY A 531 -10.62 -1.01 -25.70
N ASN A 532 -10.84 0.25 -26.07
CA ASN A 532 -11.70 1.20 -25.34
C ASN A 532 -13.18 0.93 -25.68
N LYS A 533 -13.79 -0.08 -25.07
CA LYS A 533 -15.24 -0.32 -25.16
C LYS A 533 -15.86 -0.67 -23.81
N SER A 534 -16.88 0.11 -23.49
CA SER A 534 -17.78 0.26 -22.35
C SER A 534 -18.19 -0.96 -21.49
N LYS A 535 -17.88 -2.22 -21.84
CA LYS A 535 -18.48 -3.42 -21.22
C LYS A 535 -17.86 -3.81 -19.86
N LEU A 536 -18.60 -4.41 -18.93
CA LEU A 536 -18.03 -5.05 -17.74
C LEU A 536 -17.78 -6.53 -18.10
N PRO A 537 -16.52 -6.97 -18.26
CA PRO A 537 -16.25 -8.32 -18.73
C PRO A 537 -16.63 -9.36 -17.66
N LEU A 538 -17.41 -10.37 -18.07
CA LEU A 538 -17.80 -11.50 -17.22
C LEU A 538 -16.79 -12.63 -17.39
N VAL A 539 -15.98 -12.87 -16.36
CA VAL A 539 -14.88 -13.84 -16.37
C VAL A 539 -15.22 -14.98 -15.44
N ARG A 540 -15.11 -16.23 -15.92
CA ARG A 540 -15.35 -17.40 -15.06
C ARG A 540 -14.09 -17.76 -14.28
N LYS A 541 -14.23 -17.97 -12.97
CA LYS A 541 -13.14 -18.42 -12.09
C LYS A 541 -12.64 -19.82 -12.47
N LYS A 542 -11.31 -20.01 -12.36
CA LYS A 542 -10.63 -21.26 -12.70
C LYS A 542 -10.40 -22.09 -11.44
N PHE A 543 -11.27 -23.07 -11.24
CA PHE A 543 -11.12 -24.10 -10.21
C PHE A 543 -10.27 -25.27 -10.72
N MET A 544 -9.38 -25.76 -9.86
CA MET A 544 -8.53 -26.93 -10.07
C MET A 544 -8.87 -28.03 -9.06
N SER A 545 -8.37 -29.24 -9.31
CA SER A 545 -8.41 -30.30 -8.29
C SER A 545 -7.51 -29.94 -7.11
N ARG A 546 -7.85 -30.41 -5.90
CA ARG A 546 -7.00 -30.29 -4.71
C ARG A 546 -5.55 -30.72 -4.95
N GLY A 547 -5.31 -31.74 -5.76
CA GLY A 547 -3.97 -32.22 -6.08
C GLY A 547 -3.13 -31.21 -6.88
N ASP A 548 -3.75 -30.21 -7.49
CA ASP A 548 -3.09 -29.19 -8.30
C ASP A 548 -2.83 -27.87 -7.53
N VAL A 549 -2.91 -27.87 -6.19
CA VAL A 549 -2.62 -26.68 -5.36
C VAL A 549 -1.24 -26.10 -5.67
N ASP A 550 -0.23 -26.93 -5.94
CA ASP A 550 1.11 -26.43 -6.28
C ASP A 550 1.13 -25.70 -7.64
N LYS A 551 0.39 -26.20 -8.65
CA LYS A 551 0.22 -25.50 -9.93
C LYS A 551 -0.53 -24.19 -9.77
N LEU A 552 -1.52 -24.13 -8.89
CA LEU A 552 -2.25 -22.91 -8.56
C LEU A 552 -1.32 -21.89 -7.91
N MET A 553 -0.57 -22.31 -6.89
CA MET A 553 0.38 -21.46 -6.17
C MET A 553 1.54 -20.99 -7.06
N GLY A 554 1.99 -21.80 -8.02
CA GLY A 554 3.01 -21.40 -9.00
C GLY A 554 2.56 -20.30 -9.97
N LYS A 555 1.26 -19.96 -9.99
CA LYS A 555 0.71 -18.82 -10.75
C LYS A 555 0.58 -17.55 -9.91
N VAL A 556 0.94 -17.61 -8.63
CA VAL A 556 1.02 -16.45 -7.75
C VAL A 556 2.46 -15.95 -7.73
N PHE A 557 2.64 -14.66 -7.96
CA PHE A 557 3.93 -14.00 -7.84
C PHE A 557 3.77 -12.73 -7.00
N GLU A 558 4.86 -12.28 -6.41
CA GLU A 558 4.87 -11.07 -5.60
C GLU A 558 5.44 -9.90 -6.41
N GLU A 559 4.71 -8.80 -6.44
CA GLU A 559 5.13 -7.55 -7.07
C GLU A 559 4.80 -6.41 -6.09
N LYS A 560 5.82 -5.63 -5.68
CA LYS A 560 5.66 -4.48 -4.76
C LYS A 560 5.04 -4.88 -3.39
N GLY A 561 5.37 -6.06 -2.87
CA GLY A 561 4.83 -6.56 -1.59
C GLY A 561 3.37 -7.01 -1.67
N LEU A 562 2.77 -6.99 -2.87
CA LEU A 562 1.42 -7.49 -3.12
C LEU A 562 1.50 -8.80 -3.89
N ARG A 563 0.60 -9.74 -3.55
CA ARG A 563 0.51 -11.01 -4.26
C ARG A 563 -0.49 -10.90 -5.39
N MET A 564 -0.02 -11.28 -6.58
CA MET A 564 -0.77 -11.22 -7.82
C MET A 564 -0.96 -12.62 -8.36
N TYR A 565 -2.17 -12.92 -8.80
CA TYR A 565 -2.48 -14.15 -9.51
C TYR A 565 -2.49 -13.90 -11.02
N LYS A 566 -1.74 -14.71 -11.76
CA LYS A 566 -1.69 -14.64 -13.23
C LYS A 566 -1.95 -15.99 -13.88
N ASN A 567 -3.08 -16.10 -14.57
CA ASN A 567 -3.49 -17.30 -15.29
C ASN A 567 -4.14 -16.95 -16.64
N GLY A 568 -3.30 -16.46 -17.57
CA GLY A 568 -3.71 -15.83 -18.81
C GLY A 568 -3.98 -14.32 -18.64
N SER A 569 -4.56 -13.68 -19.66
CA SER A 569 -4.84 -12.24 -19.67
C SER A 569 -6.07 -11.86 -18.83
N CYS A 570 -7.10 -12.71 -18.78
CA CYS A 570 -8.32 -12.44 -18.00
C CYS A 570 -8.08 -12.50 -16.49
N HIS A 571 -7.22 -13.41 -16.03
CA HIS A 571 -6.86 -13.54 -14.62
C HIS A 571 -5.50 -12.89 -14.38
N HIS A 572 -5.51 -11.58 -14.18
CA HIS A 572 -4.35 -10.82 -13.71
C HIS A 572 -4.83 -9.82 -12.67
N HIS A 573 -4.89 -10.23 -11.40
CA HIS A 573 -5.48 -9.45 -10.31
C HIS A 573 -4.80 -9.78 -8.98
N LEU A 574 -5.09 -9.01 -7.93
CA LEU A 574 -4.61 -9.27 -6.58
C LEU A 574 -5.23 -10.55 -6.00
N THR A 575 -4.47 -11.20 -5.12
CA THR A 575 -4.90 -12.38 -4.37
C THR A 575 -4.33 -12.35 -2.96
N ASP A 576 -5.15 -12.72 -1.98
CA ASP A 576 -4.78 -12.75 -0.57
C ASP A 576 -4.74 -14.16 0.02
N GLY A 577 -4.85 -15.21 -0.81
CA GLY A 577 -4.82 -16.59 -0.32
C GLY A 577 -5.39 -17.64 -1.29
N ILE A 578 -5.98 -18.70 -0.74
CA ILE A 578 -6.64 -19.80 -1.46
C ILE A 578 -8.06 -20.03 -0.91
N ILE A 579 -8.99 -20.38 -1.79
CA ILE A 579 -10.31 -20.92 -1.44
C ILE A 579 -10.36 -22.42 -1.72
N PHE A 580 -10.88 -23.16 -0.74
CA PHE A 580 -11.22 -24.57 -0.85
C PHE A 580 -12.74 -24.70 -0.92
N GLN A 581 -13.23 -24.96 -2.13
CA GLN A 581 -14.66 -25.06 -2.44
C GLN A 581 -15.12 -26.52 -2.34
N PRO A 582 -16.04 -26.85 -1.43
CA PRO A 582 -16.57 -28.21 -1.31
C PRO A 582 -17.48 -28.54 -2.49
N ASN A 583 -17.48 -29.82 -2.91
CA ASN A 583 -18.40 -30.34 -3.92
C ASN A 583 -19.79 -30.67 -3.36
N SER A 584 -20.37 -29.76 -2.58
CA SER A 584 -21.69 -29.88 -1.94
C SER A 584 -22.73 -28.95 -2.60
N SER A 585 -23.98 -29.05 -2.15
CA SER A 585 -25.02 -28.05 -2.43
C SER A 585 -24.59 -26.66 -1.94
N TYR A 586 -25.14 -25.62 -2.54
CA TYR A 586 -24.88 -24.25 -2.14
C TYR A 586 -25.53 -23.98 -0.78
N THR A 587 -24.72 -23.60 0.20
CA THR A 587 -25.17 -23.23 1.54
C THR A 587 -25.37 -21.72 1.61
N PHE A 588 -26.52 -21.26 2.11
CA PHE A 588 -26.71 -19.84 2.36
C PHE A 588 -26.04 -19.44 3.68
N SER A 589 -25.47 -18.24 3.75
CA SER A 589 -24.70 -17.77 4.92
C SER A 589 -23.45 -18.64 5.16
N THR A 590 -23.07 -18.92 6.41
CA THR A 590 -21.81 -19.60 6.74
C THR A 590 -21.81 -21.07 6.32
N ASP A 591 -20.81 -21.47 5.55
CA ASP A 591 -20.54 -22.87 5.20
C ASP A 591 -19.22 -23.32 5.82
N TYR A 592 -19.29 -24.25 6.78
CA TYR A 592 -18.12 -24.77 7.48
C TYR A 592 -17.21 -25.65 6.62
N ASN A 593 -17.67 -26.08 5.44
CA ASN A 593 -16.87 -26.85 4.49
C ASN A 593 -16.23 -25.96 3.41
N LEU A 594 -16.66 -24.70 3.29
CA LEU A 594 -16.05 -23.70 2.42
C LEU A 594 -14.97 -22.95 3.19
N LEU A 595 -13.71 -23.20 2.83
CA LEU A 595 -12.57 -22.72 3.61
C LEU A 595 -11.79 -21.65 2.86
N LYS A 596 -11.30 -20.66 3.62
CA LYS A 596 -10.34 -19.65 3.14
C LYS A 596 -9.03 -19.79 3.90
N TRP A 597 -7.94 -20.04 3.18
CA TRP A 597 -6.59 -19.88 3.71
C TRP A 597 -6.06 -18.53 3.25
N LYS A 598 -5.49 -17.74 4.16
CA LYS A 598 -4.83 -16.47 3.84
C LYS A 598 -3.34 -16.56 4.08
N TYR A 599 -2.60 -15.68 3.42
CA TYR A 599 -1.24 -15.42 3.84
C TYR A 599 -1.26 -14.72 5.20
N LEU A 600 -0.29 -15.04 6.08
CA LEU A 600 -0.30 -14.54 7.47
C LEU A 600 -0.23 -13.01 7.55
N ASP A 601 0.43 -12.38 6.59
CA ASP A 601 0.51 -10.92 6.44
C ASP A 601 -0.79 -10.27 5.92
N THR A 602 -1.76 -11.05 5.44
CA THR A 602 -3.08 -10.59 4.99
C THR A 602 -4.22 -10.98 5.94
N ALA A 603 -3.89 -11.62 7.06
CA ALA A 603 -4.80 -11.96 8.14
C ALA A 603 -5.10 -10.72 9.00
N THR A 604 -6.35 -10.26 8.94
CA THR A 604 -6.82 -9.04 9.59
C THR A 604 -8.18 -9.29 10.24
N ILE A 605 -8.54 -8.41 11.18
CA ILE A 605 -9.78 -8.44 11.93
C ILE A 605 -10.47 -7.09 11.75
N ASP A 606 -11.77 -7.10 11.51
CA ASP A 606 -12.56 -5.88 11.52
C ASP A 606 -13.18 -5.65 12.90
N VAL A 607 -12.88 -4.49 13.50
CA VAL A 607 -13.33 -4.08 14.84
C VAL A 607 -14.17 -2.82 14.75
N GLU A 608 -15.14 -2.67 15.66
CA GLU A 608 -15.84 -1.41 15.87
C GLU A 608 -15.02 -0.55 16.82
N VAL A 609 -14.79 0.71 16.44
CA VAL A 609 -14.01 1.66 17.21
C VAL A 609 -14.95 2.63 17.89
N GLU A 610 -14.92 2.62 19.23
CA GLU A 610 -15.54 3.65 20.05
C GLU A 610 -14.45 4.53 20.66
N VAL A 611 -14.70 5.83 20.70
CA VAL A 611 -13.79 6.81 21.29
C VAL A 611 -14.49 7.48 22.45
N ASP A 612 -13.77 7.59 23.56
CA ASP A 612 -14.29 8.29 24.74
C ASP A 612 -14.55 9.77 24.43
N LYS A 613 -15.45 10.41 25.19
CA LYS A 613 -15.88 11.80 24.98
C LYS A 613 -14.74 12.83 24.95
N GLY A 614 -13.57 12.49 25.49
CA GLY A 614 -12.37 13.31 25.46
C GLY A 614 -11.36 12.98 24.35
N GLY A 615 -11.65 12.07 23.41
CA GLY A 615 -10.77 11.76 22.27
C GLY A 615 -9.52 10.93 22.59
N ASN A 616 -9.23 10.69 23.88
CA ASN A 616 -7.92 10.18 24.31
C ASN A 616 -7.81 8.64 24.37
N SER A 617 -8.93 7.91 24.34
CA SER A 617 -8.95 6.45 24.49
C SER A 617 -9.84 5.81 23.44
N HIS A 618 -9.34 4.71 22.87
CA HIS A 618 -10.02 3.93 21.84
C HIS A 618 -10.42 2.59 22.44
N ARG A 619 -11.67 2.22 22.27
CA ARG A 619 -12.19 0.89 22.56
C ARG A 619 -12.39 0.13 21.25
N PHE A 620 -11.88 -1.09 21.22
CA PHE A 620 -12.01 -1.99 20.08
C PHE A 620 -13.02 -3.08 20.41
N LEU A 621 -14.18 -3.05 19.75
CA LEU A 621 -15.30 -3.93 20.03
C LEU A 621 -15.54 -4.90 18.87
N VAL A 622 -15.91 -6.14 19.20
CA VAL A 622 -16.30 -7.16 18.21
C VAL A 622 -17.69 -7.69 18.53
N ASP A 623 -18.41 -8.17 17.52
CA ASP A 623 -19.76 -8.68 17.67
C ASP A 623 -19.78 -10.00 18.43
N ALA A 624 -20.68 -10.15 19.40
CA ALA A 624 -20.86 -11.36 20.20
C ALA A 624 -22.14 -12.13 19.83
N GLY A 625 -22.93 -11.63 18.88
CA GLY A 625 -24.27 -12.11 18.60
C GLY A 625 -25.34 -11.40 19.45
N ASP A 626 -26.59 -11.43 18.97
CA ASP A 626 -27.78 -10.90 19.66
C ASP A 626 -27.66 -9.44 20.15
N GLY A 627 -26.85 -8.63 19.46
CA GLY A 627 -26.61 -7.22 19.79
C GLY A 627 -25.60 -6.99 20.92
N ALA A 628 -25.02 -8.05 21.49
CA ALA A 628 -23.94 -7.96 22.45
C ALA A 628 -22.59 -7.71 21.79
N ARG A 629 -21.66 -7.10 22.54
CA ARG A 629 -20.32 -6.73 22.08
C ARG A 629 -19.26 -7.23 23.05
N VAL A 630 -18.16 -7.76 22.53
CA VAL A 630 -16.97 -8.11 23.32
C VAL A 630 -15.95 -6.98 23.20
N ASP A 631 -15.44 -6.54 24.34
CA ASP A 631 -14.35 -5.56 24.39
C ASP A 631 -12.98 -6.25 24.23
N MET A 632 -12.33 -5.98 23.10
CA MET A 632 -11.02 -6.52 22.73
C MET A 632 -9.87 -5.54 23.02
N THR A 633 -10.14 -4.39 23.65
CA THR A 633 -9.17 -3.30 23.86
C THR A 633 -7.93 -3.75 24.62
N ARG A 634 -8.07 -4.72 25.53
CA ARG A 634 -6.93 -5.29 26.25
C ARG A 634 -5.97 -6.04 25.31
N TYR A 635 -6.49 -6.72 24.29
CA TYR A 635 -5.74 -7.60 23.39
C TYR A 635 -5.24 -6.86 22.14
N ILE A 636 -6.01 -5.87 21.66
CA ILE A 636 -5.67 -5.07 20.47
C ILE A 636 -5.02 -3.77 20.94
N GLN A 637 -3.69 -3.78 20.99
CA GLN A 637 -2.87 -2.63 21.40
C GLN A 637 -2.25 -1.97 20.18
N LEU A 638 -2.95 -0.99 19.61
CA LEU A 638 -2.37 -0.14 18.56
C LEU A 638 -1.33 0.83 19.16
N PRO A 639 -0.13 0.94 18.56
CA PRO A 639 0.81 2.01 18.87
C PRO A 639 0.17 3.39 18.67
N SER A 640 0.69 4.41 19.36
CA SER A 640 0.15 5.77 19.29
C SER A 640 0.04 6.28 17.85
N GLN A 641 1.04 5.99 17.00
CA GLN A 641 1.04 6.39 15.59
C GLN A 641 -0.14 5.79 14.82
N GLU A 642 -0.46 4.51 15.05
CA GLU A 642 -1.54 3.81 14.36
C GLU A 642 -2.92 4.27 14.86
N LYS A 643 -3.06 4.57 16.15
CA LYS A 643 -4.29 5.19 16.70
C LYS A 643 -4.57 6.54 16.05
N MET A 644 -3.56 7.38 15.90
CA MET A 644 -3.71 8.70 15.30
C MET A 644 -4.12 8.62 13.82
N ARG A 645 -3.56 7.66 13.06
CA ARG A 645 -3.98 7.39 11.67
C ARG A 645 -5.44 6.96 11.59
N LEU A 646 -5.84 6.06 12.49
CA LEU A 646 -7.22 5.60 12.62
C LEU A 646 -8.18 6.79 12.88
N GLU A 647 -7.88 7.65 13.85
CA GLU A 647 -8.71 8.82 14.17
C GLU A 647 -8.90 9.74 12.98
N ALA A 648 -7.83 10.04 12.26
CA ALA A 648 -7.88 10.89 11.08
C ALA A 648 -8.77 10.30 9.97
N ASP A 649 -8.61 9.00 9.66
CA ASP A 649 -9.48 8.34 8.69
C ASP A 649 -10.93 8.23 9.18
N ARG A 650 -11.15 8.01 10.47
CA ARG A 650 -12.50 8.02 11.06
C ARG A 650 -13.15 9.39 10.91
N ASN A 651 -12.40 10.47 11.11
CA ASN A 651 -12.88 11.83 10.98
C ASN A 651 -13.27 12.18 9.54
N VAL A 652 -12.55 11.66 8.54
CA VAL A 652 -12.90 11.83 7.12
C VAL A 652 -14.08 10.97 6.72
N THR A 653 -14.02 9.66 6.99
CA THR A 653 -15.01 8.70 6.50
C THR A 653 -16.30 8.66 7.31
N LYS A 654 -16.26 9.16 8.56
CA LYS A 654 -17.31 9.00 9.58
C LYS A 654 -17.73 7.54 9.85
N CYS A 655 -16.92 6.58 9.40
CA CYS A 655 -17.15 5.16 9.62
C CYS A 655 -16.80 4.78 11.07
N LYS A 656 -17.31 3.66 11.57
CA LYS A 656 -16.95 3.13 12.90
C LYS A 656 -16.16 1.82 12.84
N ILE A 657 -16.12 1.17 11.69
CA ILE A 657 -15.47 -0.14 11.55
C ILE A 657 -14.07 0.08 11.00
N ALA A 658 -13.06 -0.38 11.73
CA ALA A 658 -11.65 -0.34 11.31
C ALA A 658 -11.15 -1.77 11.06
N GLU A 659 -10.33 -1.96 10.04
CA GLU A 659 -9.58 -3.19 9.84
C GLU A 659 -8.22 -3.05 10.53
N VAL A 660 -7.88 -4.01 11.39
CA VAL A 660 -6.60 -4.07 12.09
C VAL A 660 -5.90 -5.40 11.80
N GLY A 661 -4.58 -5.37 11.73
CA GLY A 661 -3.74 -6.56 11.54
C GLY A 661 -2.76 -6.74 12.68
N PHE A 662 -2.21 -7.94 12.80
CA PHE A 662 -1.16 -8.27 13.75
C PHE A 662 0.08 -8.68 12.97
N ASN A 663 1.24 -8.13 13.33
CA ASN A 663 2.51 -8.57 12.75
C ASN A 663 3.18 -9.60 13.67
N PRO A 664 3.26 -10.89 13.28
CA PRO A 664 3.89 -11.91 14.12
C PRO A 664 5.39 -11.71 14.35
N GLU A 665 6.09 -11.01 13.45
CA GLU A 665 7.53 -10.76 13.57
C GLU A 665 7.85 -9.71 14.64
N SER A 666 7.01 -8.68 14.75
CA SER A 666 7.20 -7.59 15.73
C SER A 666 6.37 -7.77 17.00
N GLY A 667 5.31 -8.59 16.95
CA GLY A 667 4.34 -8.71 18.02
C GLY A 667 3.42 -7.51 18.17
N GLU A 668 3.37 -6.61 17.17
CA GLU A 668 2.59 -5.37 17.24
C GLU A 668 1.35 -5.41 16.35
N TRP A 669 0.28 -4.76 16.83
CA TRP A 669 -0.90 -4.50 16.03
C TRP A 669 -0.69 -3.25 15.16
N TYR A 670 -1.33 -3.23 14.00
CA TYR A 670 -1.33 -2.07 13.11
C TYR A 670 -2.74 -1.78 12.60
N TYR A 671 -3.02 -0.51 12.34
CA TYR A 671 -4.25 -0.08 11.70
C TYR A 671 -4.06 -0.16 10.18
N LYS A 672 -5.05 -0.74 9.51
CA LYS A 672 -5.02 -0.92 8.06
C LYS A 672 -5.84 0.15 7.36
N LEU A 673 -7.16 0.18 7.57
CA LEU A 673 -8.07 1.16 6.95
C LEU A 673 -9.46 1.17 7.62
N MET A 674 -10.27 2.20 7.33
CA MET A 674 -11.68 2.27 7.71
C MET A 674 -12.57 1.53 6.70
N ARG A 675 -13.41 0.61 7.21
CA ARG A 675 -14.27 -0.29 6.43
C ARG A 675 -15.66 0.31 6.17
N THR A 676 -15.71 1.27 5.25
CA THR A 676 -16.97 1.92 4.82
C THR A 676 -17.97 0.93 4.20
N ASP A 677 -17.47 -0.18 3.66
CA ASP A 677 -18.22 -1.31 3.11
C ASP A 677 -18.87 -2.22 4.18
N LYS A 678 -18.59 -2.01 5.47
CA LYS A 678 -19.16 -2.81 6.57
C LYS A 678 -20.19 -2.05 7.40
N THR A 679 -21.14 -2.78 7.97
CA THR A 679 -22.14 -2.26 8.93
C THR A 679 -21.82 -2.64 10.37
N GLY A 680 -21.03 -3.70 10.58
CA GLY A 680 -20.63 -4.20 11.88
C GLY A 680 -19.22 -4.80 11.83
N SER A 681 -18.66 -5.00 13.02
CA SER A 681 -17.39 -5.69 13.22
C SER A 681 -17.50 -7.18 12.91
N ASN A 682 -16.38 -7.89 12.97
CA ASN A 682 -16.41 -9.35 12.90
C ASN A 682 -17.07 -9.93 14.15
N HIS A 683 -17.76 -11.06 13.97
CA HIS A 683 -18.20 -11.89 15.08
C HIS A 683 -17.00 -12.48 15.81
N ILE A 684 -17.09 -12.66 17.13
CA ILE A 684 -16.01 -13.18 17.99
C ILE A 684 -15.45 -14.51 17.48
N SER A 685 -16.29 -15.40 16.94
CA SER A 685 -15.81 -16.66 16.34
C SER A 685 -14.89 -16.44 15.13
N THR A 686 -15.13 -15.41 14.31
CA THR A 686 -14.25 -15.06 13.20
C THR A 686 -12.93 -14.48 13.72
N VAL A 687 -12.99 -13.65 14.75
CA VAL A 687 -11.80 -13.07 15.41
C VAL A 687 -10.92 -14.19 15.98
N MET A 688 -11.52 -15.11 16.74
CA MET A 688 -10.81 -16.28 17.29
C MET A 688 -10.25 -17.17 16.19
N GLY A 689 -11.00 -17.37 15.09
CA GLY A 689 -10.52 -18.08 13.91
C GLY A 689 -9.28 -17.45 13.29
N THR A 690 -9.25 -16.12 13.16
CA THR A 690 -8.08 -15.39 12.64
C THR A 690 -6.90 -15.43 13.61
N LEU A 691 -7.13 -15.31 14.92
CA LEU A 691 -6.06 -15.45 15.92
C LEU A 691 -5.47 -16.87 15.93
N LEU A 692 -6.31 -17.89 15.76
CA LEU A 692 -5.86 -19.27 15.64
C LEU A 692 -5.08 -19.49 14.34
N GLU A 693 -5.51 -18.91 13.21
CA GLU A 693 -4.76 -18.94 11.95
C GLU A 693 -3.37 -18.30 12.08
N LEU A 694 -3.29 -17.16 12.77
CA LEU A 694 -2.02 -16.50 13.11
C LEU A 694 -1.13 -17.37 14.01
N ALA A 695 -1.72 -18.03 15.01
CA ALA A 695 -0.99 -18.90 15.93
C ALA A 695 -0.53 -20.21 15.27
N GLU A 696 -1.35 -20.80 14.40
CA GLU A 696 -0.99 -22.01 13.66
C GLU A 696 0.06 -21.74 12.59
N GLY A 697 0.09 -20.53 12.00
CA GLY A 697 1.17 -20.11 11.13
C GLY A 697 1.32 -20.98 9.87
N ILE A 698 0.21 -21.49 9.31
CA ILE A 698 0.25 -22.44 8.18
C ILE A 698 0.87 -21.77 6.96
N THR A 699 2.11 -22.15 6.64
CA THR A 699 2.87 -21.57 5.52
C THR A 699 2.39 -22.11 4.18
N SER A 700 2.68 -21.37 3.11
CA SER A 700 2.45 -21.85 1.73
C SER A 700 3.18 -23.18 1.46
N THR A 701 4.37 -23.37 2.03
CA THR A 701 5.15 -24.60 1.95
C THR A 701 4.45 -25.77 2.66
N GLU A 702 3.99 -25.58 3.90
CA GLU A 702 3.22 -26.60 4.62
C GLU A 702 1.95 -26.99 3.85
N LEU A 703 1.22 -25.99 3.36
CA LEU A 703 -0.01 -26.21 2.59
C LEU A 703 0.27 -27.04 1.34
N ARG A 704 1.30 -26.72 0.55
CA ARG A 704 1.68 -27.49 -0.64
C ARG A 704 2.04 -28.94 -0.30
N LEU A 705 2.91 -29.15 0.68
CA LEU A 705 3.38 -30.48 1.06
C LEU A 705 2.25 -31.36 1.57
N ARG A 706 1.41 -30.87 2.49
CA ARG A 706 0.30 -31.64 3.04
C ARG A 706 -0.84 -31.87 2.05
N MET A 707 -0.98 -31.02 1.03
CA MET A 707 -1.94 -31.24 -0.07
C MET A 707 -1.45 -32.28 -1.08
N LEU A 708 -0.14 -32.36 -1.34
CA LEU A 708 0.46 -33.30 -2.30
C LEU A 708 0.76 -34.68 -1.69
N GLY A 709 1.06 -34.75 -0.39
CA GLY A 709 1.47 -35.98 0.30
C GLY A 709 0.32 -36.91 0.71
N GLY A 710 0.60 -38.23 0.67
CA GLY A 710 -0.04 -39.21 1.56
C GLY A 710 0.41 -38.99 3.01
N ASP A 711 -0.31 -39.55 3.97
CA ASP A 711 -0.26 -39.11 5.38
C ASP A 711 1.13 -38.89 6.00
N ASP A 712 1.20 -37.75 6.71
CA ASP A 712 2.14 -37.42 7.80
C ASP A 712 3.66 -37.45 7.57
N THR A 713 4.14 -37.18 6.36
CA THR A 713 5.59 -36.97 6.14
C THR A 713 6.07 -35.54 6.44
N PHE A 714 5.21 -34.60 6.85
CA PHE A 714 5.64 -33.21 7.08
C PHE A 714 6.66 -33.09 8.22
N GLY A 715 6.46 -33.78 9.35
CA GLY A 715 7.42 -33.76 10.45
C GLY A 715 8.80 -34.29 10.05
N VAL A 716 8.83 -35.37 9.26
CA VAL A 716 10.05 -36.02 8.77
C VAL A 716 10.75 -35.20 7.68
N ASN A 717 9.98 -34.62 6.76
CA ASN A 717 10.50 -33.79 5.67
C ASN A 717 10.94 -32.40 6.16
N PHE A 718 10.27 -31.82 7.15
CA PHE A 718 10.65 -30.53 7.75
C PHE A 718 11.98 -30.65 8.51
N GLN A 719 12.18 -31.72 9.30
CA GLN A 719 13.47 -31.97 9.96
C GLN A 719 14.61 -32.21 8.96
N LYS A 720 14.34 -32.86 7.83
CA LYS A 720 15.32 -32.99 6.72
C LYS A 720 15.64 -31.63 6.09
N LEU A 721 14.62 -30.81 5.81
CA LEU A 721 14.79 -29.49 5.20
C LEU A 721 15.52 -28.51 6.14
N GLU A 722 15.21 -28.53 7.43
CA GLU A 722 15.88 -27.76 8.47
C GLU A 722 17.34 -28.21 8.64
N GLY A 723 17.60 -29.53 8.60
CA GLY A 723 18.94 -30.10 8.58
C GLY A 723 19.77 -29.72 7.34
N GLU A 724 19.15 -29.60 6.17
CA GLU A 724 19.80 -29.13 4.94
C GLU A 724 20.09 -27.62 4.98
N LEU A 725 19.15 -26.79 5.47
CA LEU A 725 19.36 -25.35 5.64
C LEU A 725 20.46 -25.05 6.67
N LEU A 726 20.53 -25.80 7.78
CA LEU A 726 21.60 -25.71 8.77
C LEU A 726 22.96 -26.18 8.23
N ARG A 727 22.98 -27.11 7.26
CA ARG A 727 24.21 -27.54 6.57
C ARG A 727 24.70 -26.52 5.56
N VAL A 728 23.80 -25.88 4.80
CA VAL A 728 24.15 -24.79 3.87
C VAL A 728 24.67 -23.56 4.64
N GLY A 729 24.12 -23.26 5.83
CA GLY A 729 24.62 -22.20 6.70
C GLY A 729 26.01 -22.44 7.32
N ARG A 730 26.51 -23.70 7.32
CA ARG A 730 27.87 -24.04 7.80
C ARG A 730 28.87 -24.33 6.67
N GLY A 731 28.41 -24.36 5.42
CA GLY A 731 29.22 -24.74 4.24
C GLY A 731 29.53 -23.58 3.28
N GLY A 732 29.49 -22.33 3.74
CA GLY A 732 29.84 -21.15 2.94
C GLY A 732 31.34 -21.01 2.73
N GLY A 733 31.96 -21.97 2.04
CA GLY A 733 33.34 -21.90 1.59
C GLY A 733 33.41 -22.34 0.13
N LEU A 734 33.62 -21.36 -0.74
CA LEU A 734 34.15 -21.46 -2.11
C LEU A 734 33.73 -22.67 -2.94
N LEU A 735 33.02 -22.44 -4.05
CA LEU A 735 33.36 -23.08 -5.34
C LEU A 735 32.68 -22.32 -6.47
N GLY A 736 33.53 -21.76 -7.34
CA GLY A 736 33.13 -21.04 -8.55
C GLY A 736 32.49 -21.99 -9.55
N LEU A 737 31.41 -21.51 -10.16
CA LEU A 737 30.79 -22.11 -11.35
C LEU A 737 31.61 -21.69 -12.58
N GLU A 738 32.47 -22.58 -13.06
CA GLU A 738 32.92 -22.55 -14.45
C GLU A 738 31.75 -22.92 -15.36
N MET A 739 31.55 -22.07 -16.36
CA MET A 739 30.56 -22.21 -17.42
C MET A 739 30.99 -23.31 -18.40
N GLY A 740 30.18 -24.36 -18.55
CA GLY A 740 30.35 -25.36 -19.60
C GLY A 740 29.84 -24.86 -20.95
N GLY A 741 30.78 -24.59 -21.87
CA GLY A 741 30.54 -24.51 -23.31
C GLY A 741 30.64 -25.89 -23.97
N GLY A 742 29.77 -26.16 -24.94
CA GLY A 742 29.50 -27.50 -25.47
C GLY A 742 30.41 -28.03 -26.59
N GLY A 743 29.95 -29.16 -27.14
CA GLY A 743 30.57 -29.98 -28.19
C GLY A 743 30.79 -31.39 -27.65
N GLY A 744 30.06 -32.45 -28.05
CA GLY A 744 29.87 -32.94 -29.42
C GLY A 744 30.73 -34.20 -29.57
N GLY A 745 30.12 -35.40 -29.66
CA GLY A 745 30.89 -36.63 -29.88
C GLY A 745 30.16 -37.93 -29.55
N SER A 746 29.92 -38.71 -30.61
CA SER A 746 29.36 -40.06 -30.72
C SER A 746 30.10 -41.16 -29.95
N GLY A 747 29.38 -42.23 -29.58
CA GLY A 747 30.00 -43.53 -29.25
C GLY A 747 29.03 -44.54 -28.64
N GLU A 748 28.83 -45.66 -29.33
CA GLU A 748 27.97 -46.79 -28.96
C GLU A 748 28.46 -47.63 -27.76
N SER A 749 27.53 -48.44 -27.25
CA SER A 749 27.69 -49.79 -26.68
C SER A 749 27.73 -49.97 -25.16
N GLY A 750 27.08 -51.04 -24.71
CA GLY A 750 27.44 -51.81 -23.52
C GLY A 750 26.65 -51.54 -22.25
N GLY A 751 25.70 -52.42 -21.94
CA GLY A 751 24.84 -52.32 -20.76
C GLY A 751 25.48 -52.73 -19.44
N ALA A 752 24.80 -52.41 -18.34
CA ALA A 752 24.70 -53.25 -17.14
C ALA A 752 23.66 -52.67 -16.19
N ARG A 753 22.69 -53.50 -15.83
CA ARG A 753 21.79 -53.31 -14.69
C ARG A 753 22.58 -53.05 -13.41
N LYS A 754 22.17 -52.07 -12.62
CA LYS A 754 22.23 -52.18 -11.15
C LYS A 754 21.11 -51.38 -10.49
N ARG A 755 20.20 -52.14 -9.87
CA ARG A 755 19.28 -51.69 -8.84
C ARG A 755 20.08 -51.10 -7.68
N ALA A 756 19.66 -49.95 -7.17
CA ALA A 756 19.97 -49.53 -5.81
C ALA A 756 18.70 -48.92 -5.20
N ARG A 757 18.21 -49.67 -4.22
CA ARG A 757 17.11 -49.42 -3.30
C ARG A 757 17.73 -48.73 -2.08
N ILE A 758 17.23 -47.57 -1.67
CA ILE A 758 17.54 -46.91 -0.39
C ILE A 758 16.26 -46.15 -0.03
N GLU A 759 15.36 -46.72 0.78
CA GLU A 759 15.31 -46.65 2.26
C GLU A 759 15.32 -45.22 2.82
#